data_AF-A0A560E3J3-F1
#
_entry.id   AF-A0A560E3J3-F1
#
_cell.length_a   1.000
_cell.length_b   1.000
_cell.length_c   1.000
_cell.angle_alpha   90.00
_cell.angle_beta   90.00
_cell.angle_gamma   90.00
#
_symmetry.space_group_name_H-M   'P 1'
#
loop_
_entity.id
_entity.type
_entity.pdbx_description
1 polymer ?
#
loop_
_entity_poly.entity_id
_entity_poly.type
_entity_poly.pdbx_seq_one_letter_code
_entity_poly.pdbx_strand_id
1 'polypeptide(L)'
;MATAKMRILTSLLLLAISLQFEPRAQAAEGPKSQCGPWIEPAQSGGSGVSVILADIPLTARWADLPDGVKQQLQVHAGNRLAAFRARWGREGLAIKQDILLRCPTPEMSEAIDDYYRKSYDTVVPQTFSLKDIKDTGLSSALVRQYLGAMAAERASLTYPSQKLPNRDWDGKSLFDSVQLPDRETFADIKTFHSILVADLRAIDDAVLTPDERGLKREALFRARARAVGAFSGDSFGGSDMEVTCEVVSLSNNVVQGFNADKGRPRIFSSDDDVLREVNAMYLHSTKLKWVDVGTLAATKYPLCMGSDADLKKFVGDPTSNNLAKGIILLQNWWLERVSASADAARKCTVYSETDRAQLWEAFSADQRSNNDGTSSMVTYRAQLERYRSSKVAEYRSIAKFALQQVFPNDDVLVAQNRQRIIELIDAETGFGLFVEKIAAALDKAQATTNGPAAVAWRAAFDGNVERIGANYVEDERKVRAMYEEVKAWIAARYVGYPIEIAPLFSKFRFNVNRASGAETYGSTGDIEFGIGIVRSKMEYYSLLLHELRHAVGFALRATAPDKSRVASDVGAAVEGSGVAAEELLLRPFLKDVLKNDLAYALYSLDYGIRDARFIGTTDATLQKYFRSDCSADGGADTVAFTKQIAESYGLTGDKAEALAVRAHVGTQYFQYIAAGVQILDDISYLQKRIDPAMKRQIDPYVLFACGLNTPERTDAYADKLKACLRL
;
A
#
# COMPACT_ATOMS: atom_id res chain seq x y z
N MET A 1 28.61 -9.17 55.06
CA MET A 1 28.96 -7.75 54.86
C MET A 1 29.22 -7.59 53.36
N ALA A 2 28.33 -6.95 52.58
CA ALA A 2 28.33 -5.49 52.28
C ALA A 2 29.61 -5.03 51.53
N THR A 3 29.64 -4.18 50.48
CA THR A 3 28.67 -3.54 49.53
C THR A 3 29.50 -2.77 48.48
N ALA A 4 29.08 -2.40 47.25
CA ALA A 4 27.99 -2.78 46.34
C ALA A 4 28.16 -2.04 44.97
N LYS A 5 27.31 -2.33 43.96
CA LYS A 5 27.10 -1.60 42.67
C LYS A 5 28.22 -1.65 41.60
N MET A 6 27.91 -2.34 40.50
CA MET A 6 28.41 -2.03 39.16
C MET A 6 27.20 -2.04 38.20
N ARG A 7 26.99 -0.97 37.43
CA ARG A 7 25.88 -0.85 36.46
C ARG A 7 26.40 -0.29 35.14
N ILE A 8 26.18 -1.07 34.08
CA ILE A 8 25.66 -0.65 32.77
C ILE A 8 26.24 0.65 32.18
N LEU A 9 27.04 0.50 31.12
CA LEU A 9 27.04 1.46 30.01
C LEU A 9 27.32 0.69 28.70
N THR A 10 26.23 0.47 27.96
CA THR A 10 26.20 -0.08 26.60
C THR A 10 25.53 0.97 25.71
N SER A 11 25.84 0.97 24.41
CA SER A 11 25.17 1.74 23.36
C SER A 11 25.51 3.24 23.27
N LEU A 12 26.62 3.56 22.58
CA LEU A 12 26.85 4.88 21.99
C LEU A 12 27.87 4.81 20.83
N LEU A 13 27.56 4.02 19.79
CA LEU A 13 28.40 3.91 18.60
C LEU A 13 27.60 3.58 17.32
N LEU A 14 26.63 4.43 16.95
CA LEU A 14 25.90 4.31 15.68
C LEU A 14 25.21 5.64 15.29
N LEU A 15 25.99 6.72 15.14
CA LEU A 15 25.59 7.88 14.32
C LEU A 15 26.82 8.70 13.90
N ALA A 16 27.57 8.17 12.93
CA ALA A 16 28.70 8.86 12.30
C ALA A 16 28.61 8.78 10.77
N ILE A 17 27.40 8.99 10.22
CA ILE A 17 27.30 9.50 8.85
C ILE A 17 27.86 10.92 8.90
N SER A 18 28.91 11.16 8.12
CA SER A 18 29.62 12.42 8.05
C SER A 18 28.74 13.53 7.49
N LEU A 19 27.95 14.14 8.36
CA LEU A 19 27.44 15.50 8.18
C LEU A 19 28.64 16.43 8.09
N GLN A 20 29.07 16.74 6.86
CA GLN A 20 29.73 18.01 6.62
C GLN A 20 28.69 19.10 6.91
N PHE A 21 28.67 19.55 8.16
CA PHE A 21 28.04 20.80 8.53
C PHE A 21 28.78 21.92 7.79
N GLU A 22 28.29 22.28 6.61
CA GLU A 22 28.52 23.62 6.11
C GLU A 22 28.03 24.57 7.22
N PRO A 23 28.87 25.51 7.70
CA PRO A 23 28.43 26.45 8.71
C PRO A 23 27.25 27.23 8.15
N ARG A 24 26.23 27.49 8.98
CA ARG A 24 25.13 28.41 8.65
C ARG A 24 25.75 29.70 8.12
N ALA A 25 25.68 29.90 6.80
CA ALA A 25 26.03 31.18 6.21
C ALA A 25 25.06 32.19 6.81
N GLN A 26 25.59 33.12 7.61
CA GLN A 26 24.88 34.37 7.87
C GLN A 26 24.56 34.95 6.50
N ALA A 27 23.30 35.35 6.29
CA ALA A 27 22.84 35.85 5.02
C ALA A 27 23.60 37.14 4.67
N ALA A 28 24.69 37.00 3.92
CA ALA A 28 25.24 38.10 3.15
C ALA A 28 24.13 38.61 2.24
N GLU A 29 24.02 39.93 2.09
CA GLU A 29 23.04 40.56 1.21
C GLU A 29 23.32 40.15 -0.24
N GLY A 30 22.70 39.05 -0.67
CA GLY A 30 22.72 38.58 -2.04
C GLY A 30 22.10 39.63 -2.99
N PRO A 31 22.40 39.52 -4.30
CA PRO A 31 21.98 40.52 -5.28
C PRO A 31 20.47 40.77 -5.24
N LYS A 32 20.09 42.03 -5.48
CA LYS A 32 18.69 42.52 -5.40
C LYS A 32 17.71 41.58 -6.09
N SER A 33 16.63 41.27 -5.38
CA SER A 33 15.56 40.35 -5.74
C SER A 33 15.07 40.48 -7.19
N GLN A 34 15.02 39.36 -7.90
CA GLN A 34 14.22 39.23 -9.11
C GLN A 34 12.81 38.75 -8.74
N CYS A 35 11.92 39.67 -8.39
CA CYS A 35 10.47 39.46 -8.52
C CYS A 35 10.06 39.51 -10.01
N GLY A 36 10.88 38.94 -10.89
CA GLY A 36 10.64 38.86 -12.32
C GLY A 36 9.69 37.71 -12.65
N PRO A 37 9.00 37.76 -13.79
CA PRO A 37 8.19 36.62 -14.23
C PRO A 37 9.11 35.40 -14.42
N TRP A 38 8.65 34.23 -13.98
CA TRP A 38 9.28 32.96 -14.33
C TRP A 38 9.28 32.83 -15.86
N ILE A 39 10.48 32.88 -16.46
CA ILE A 39 10.66 32.61 -17.88
C ILE A 39 10.75 31.10 -18.03
N GLU A 40 9.70 30.50 -18.57
CA GLU A 40 9.64 29.06 -18.72
C GLU A 40 10.74 28.56 -19.67
N PRO A 41 11.62 27.63 -19.26
CA PRO A 41 12.62 27.04 -20.15
C PRO A 41 11.94 26.43 -21.37
N ALA A 42 12.50 26.65 -22.56
CA ALA A 42 11.93 26.16 -23.82
C ALA A 42 11.60 24.65 -23.72
N GLN A 43 10.49 24.23 -24.32
CA GLN A 43 10.13 22.81 -24.42
C GLN A 43 11.04 22.08 -25.43
N SER A 44 12.33 21.94 -25.09
CA SER A 44 13.29 21.18 -25.88
C SER A 44 12.90 19.71 -25.88
N GLY A 45 12.41 19.23 -27.01
CA GLY A 45 12.11 17.81 -27.22
C GLY A 45 12.14 17.40 -28.68
N GLY A 46 11.81 18.33 -29.59
CA GLY A 46 11.69 18.06 -31.02
C GLY A 46 10.46 17.21 -31.33
N SER A 47 9.63 17.63 -32.26
CA SER A 47 8.57 16.77 -32.81
C SER A 47 9.18 15.61 -33.60
N GLY A 48 8.56 14.42 -33.59
CA GLY A 48 8.90 13.36 -34.54
C GLY A 48 8.96 11.93 -34.00
N VAL A 49 8.67 11.67 -32.72
CA VAL A 49 8.64 10.29 -32.20
C VAL A 49 7.54 9.47 -32.90
N SER A 50 6.39 10.08 -33.17
CA SER A 50 5.32 9.49 -33.99
C SER A 50 5.78 9.11 -35.40
N VAL A 51 6.64 9.93 -36.03
CA VAL A 51 7.20 9.69 -37.36
C VAL A 51 8.20 8.53 -37.32
N ILE A 52 9.07 8.48 -36.31
CA ILE A 52 10.03 7.39 -36.11
C ILE A 52 9.33 6.04 -35.88
N LEU A 53 8.20 6.04 -35.16
CA LEU A 53 7.44 4.83 -34.85
C LEU A 53 6.39 4.45 -35.92
N ALA A 54 6.21 5.26 -36.96
CA ALA A 54 5.14 5.10 -37.95
C ALA A 54 5.22 3.76 -38.68
N ASP A 55 6.37 3.43 -39.26
CA ASP A 55 6.57 2.23 -40.08
C ASP A 55 7.08 1.01 -39.28
N ILE A 56 7.24 1.15 -37.96
CA ILE A 56 7.73 0.07 -37.10
C ILE A 56 6.56 -0.88 -36.75
N PRO A 57 6.67 -2.18 -37.06
CA PRO A 57 5.62 -3.15 -36.73
C PRO A 57 5.56 -3.42 -35.23
N LEU A 58 4.38 -3.73 -34.69
CA LEU A 58 4.14 -3.98 -33.26
C LEU A 58 5.00 -5.12 -32.68
N THR A 59 5.48 -6.03 -33.53
CA THR A 59 6.35 -7.16 -33.18
C THR A 59 7.85 -6.84 -33.25
N ALA A 60 8.24 -5.62 -33.63
CA ALA A 60 9.64 -5.23 -33.71
C ALA A 60 10.33 -5.29 -32.33
N ARG A 61 11.55 -5.83 -32.30
CA ARG A 61 12.39 -5.86 -31.10
C ARG A 61 13.36 -4.69 -31.09
N TRP A 62 13.73 -4.23 -29.90
CA TRP A 62 14.71 -3.16 -29.71
C TRP A 62 16.07 -3.53 -30.30
N ALA A 63 16.50 -4.78 -30.14
CA ALA A 63 17.78 -5.27 -30.66
C ALA A 63 17.89 -5.08 -32.19
N ASP A 64 16.80 -5.38 -32.90
CA ASP A 64 16.72 -5.43 -34.36
C ASP A 64 16.48 -4.05 -35.02
N LEU A 65 16.23 -3.00 -34.23
CA LEU A 65 16.08 -1.64 -34.76
C LEU A 65 17.39 -1.13 -35.37
N PRO A 66 17.35 -0.35 -36.47
CA PRO A 66 18.52 0.36 -36.98
C PRO A 66 19.10 1.31 -35.93
N ASP A 67 20.42 1.42 -35.85
CA ASP A 67 21.07 2.23 -34.80
C ASP A 67 20.73 3.73 -34.91
N GLY A 68 20.47 4.24 -36.12
CA GLY A 68 19.96 5.60 -36.31
C GLY A 68 18.59 5.83 -35.68
N VAL A 69 17.69 4.82 -35.68
CA VAL A 69 16.39 4.88 -35.00
C VAL A 69 16.58 4.88 -33.48
N LYS A 70 17.43 4.00 -32.96
CA LYS A 70 17.79 3.96 -31.52
C LYS A 70 18.34 5.32 -31.06
N GLN A 71 19.26 5.90 -31.83
CA GLN A 71 19.89 7.19 -31.54
C GLN A 71 18.88 8.35 -31.57
N GLN A 72 17.98 8.39 -32.56
CA GLN A 72 16.95 9.43 -32.63
C GLN A 72 16.00 9.36 -31.42
N LEU A 73 15.51 8.17 -31.06
CA LEU A 73 14.67 7.99 -29.87
C LEU A 73 15.40 8.40 -28.58
N GLN A 74 16.68 8.07 -28.44
CA GLN A 74 17.52 8.50 -27.31
C GLN A 74 17.69 10.02 -27.25
N VAL A 75 17.87 10.70 -28.39
CA VAL A 75 17.95 12.17 -28.46
C VAL A 75 16.64 12.82 -28.05
N HIS A 76 15.49 12.34 -28.55
CA HIS A 76 14.18 12.87 -28.13
C HIS A 76 13.91 12.67 -26.63
N ALA A 77 14.25 11.50 -26.08
CA ALA A 77 14.15 11.23 -24.64
C ALA A 77 15.06 12.15 -23.82
N GLY A 78 16.35 12.24 -24.18
CA GLY A 78 17.33 13.08 -23.50
C GLY A 78 16.94 14.56 -23.48
N ASN A 79 16.45 15.09 -24.62
CA ASN A 79 15.95 16.46 -24.71
C ASN A 79 14.76 16.68 -23.75
N ARG A 80 13.79 15.75 -23.72
CA ARG A 80 12.62 15.87 -22.85
C ARG A 80 12.98 15.80 -21.37
N LEU A 81 13.88 14.89 -20.97
CA LEU A 81 14.40 14.80 -19.60
C LEU A 81 15.17 16.07 -19.20
N ALA A 82 15.94 16.67 -20.13
CA ALA A 82 16.62 17.94 -19.89
C ALA A 82 15.63 19.12 -19.70
N ALA A 83 14.55 19.17 -20.50
CA ALA A 83 13.48 20.17 -20.32
C ALA A 83 12.77 20.01 -18.96
N PHE A 84 12.50 18.76 -18.55
CA PHE A 84 11.93 18.45 -17.24
C PHE A 84 12.85 18.91 -16.10
N ARG A 85 14.16 18.62 -16.20
CA ARG A 85 15.18 19.03 -15.24
C ARG A 85 15.35 20.55 -15.13
N ALA A 86 15.34 21.27 -16.26
CA ALA A 86 15.39 22.74 -16.25
C ALA A 86 14.19 23.37 -15.53
N ARG A 87 13.02 22.68 -15.55
CA ARG A 87 11.79 23.14 -14.88
C ARG A 87 11.71 22.68 -13.42
N TRP A 88 12.21 21.49 -13.07
CA TRP A 88 11.92 20.82 -11.79
C TRP A 88 13.13 20.29 -11.01
N GLY A 89 14.35 20.46 -11.53
CA GLY A 89 15.59 20.28 -10.77
C GLY A 89 15.87 21.43 -9.80
N ARG A 90 17.03 21.38 -9.14
CA ARG A 90 17.42 22.27 -8.02
C ARG A 90 17.16 23.75 -8.25
N GLU A 91 17.63 24.27 -9.38
CA GLU A 91 17.55 25.71 -9.70
C GLU A 91 16.11 26.14 -9.94
N GLY A 92 15.35 25.39 -10.75
CA GLY A 92 13.93 25.66 -10.99
C GLY A 92 13.10 25.61 -9.70
N LEU A 93 13.36 24.65 -8.82
CA LEU A 93 12.73 24.57 -7.48
C LEU A 93 13.07 25.78 -6.60
N ALA A 94 14.34 26.18 -6.56
CA ALA A 94 14.79 27.31 -5.76
C ALA A 94 14.19 28.65 -6.23
N ILE A 95 14.17 28.90 -7.54
CA ILE A 95 13.58 30.11 -8.13
C ILE A 95 12.08 30.17 -7.84
N LYS A 96 11.34 29.07 -8.08
CA LYS A 96 9.90 28.99 -7.79
C LYS A 96 9.60 29.21 -6.30
N GLN A 97 10.44 28.67 -5.42
CA GLN A 97 10.29 28.87 -3.98
C GLN A 97 10.48 30.34 -3.59
N ASP A 98 11.49 31.03 -4.14
CA ASP A 98 11.73 32.44 -3.86
C ASP A 98 10.55 33.32 -4.34
N ILE A 99 10.01 33.03 -5.53
CA ILE A 99 8.81 33.70 -6.08
C ILE A 99 7.60 33.52 -5.15
N LEU A 100 7.28 32.27 -4.75
CA LEU A 100 6.11 32.00 -3.92
C LEU A 100 6.25 32.56 -2.49
N LEU A 101 7.46 32.70 -1.96
CA LEU A 101 7.69 33.26 -0.62
C LEU A 101 7.73 34.79 -0.59
N ARG A 102 8.20 35.45 -1.66
CA ARG A 102 8.42 36.92 -1.67
C ARG A 102 7.37 37.70 -2.46
N CYS A 103 6.86 37.15 -3.55
CA CYS A 103 5.97 37.84 -4.47
C CYS A 103 4.93 36.90 -5.12
N PRO A 104 4.17 36.10 -4.33
CA PRO A 104 3.11 35.27 -4.89
C PRO A 104 2.03 36.16 -5.52
N THR A 105 1.55 35.79 -6.71
CA THR A 105 0.35 36.43 -7.28
C THR A 105 -0.91 35.93 -6.55
N PRO A 106 -2.08 36.58 -6.73
CA PRO A 106 -3.33 36.07 -6.19
C PRO A 106 -3.63 34.64 -6.62
N GLU A 107 -3.32 34.29 -7.88
CA GLU A 107 -3.57 32.96 -8.44
C GLU A 107 -2.61 31.90 -7.90
N MET A 108 -1.33 32.26 -7.64
CA MET A 108 -0.38 31.41 -6.92
C MET A 108 -0.86 31.12 -5.49
N SER A 109 -1.33 32.14 -4.79
CA SER A 109 -1.84 32.03 -3.42
C SER A 109 -3.05 31.11 -3.36
N GLU A 110 -4.02 31.33 -4.25
CA GLU A 110 -5.21 30.48 -4.38
C GLU A 110 -4.86 29.05 -4.79
N ALA A 111 -3.79 28.82 -5.58
CA ALA A 111 -3.34 27.50 -5.97
C ALA A 111 -2.72 26.70 -4.83
N ILE A 112 -1.99 27.36 -3.92
CA ILE A 112 -1.48 26.75 -2.69
C ILE A 112 -2.65 26.42 -1.75
N ASP A 113 -3.57 27.36 -1.55
CA ASP A 113 -4.72 27.17 -0.67
C ASP A 113 -5.63 26.03 -1.16
N ASP A 114 -5.92 25.96 -2.46
CA ASP A 114 -6.64 24.85 -3.08
C ASP A 114 -5.94 23.50 -2.91
N TYR A 115 -4.61 23.47 -3.05
CA TYR A 115 -3.83 22.25 -2.81
C TYR A 115 -4.02 21.77 -1.37
N TYR A 116 -4.00 22.66 -0.38
CA TYR A 116 -4.21 22.29 1.01
C TYR A 116 -5.65 21.88 1.30
N ARG A 117 -6.64 22.68 0.90
CA ARG A 117 -8.09 22.42 1.07
C ARG A 117 -8.56 21.11 0.44
N LYS A 118 -7.85 20.60 -0.58
CA LYS A 118 -8.18 19.35 -1.27
C LYS A 118 -7.26 18.19 -0.85
N SER A 119 -5.95 18.36 -0.81
CA SER A 119 -5.03 17.26 -0.45
C SER A 119 -5.04 16.89 1.04
N TYR A 120 -5.51 17.82 1.89
CA TYR A 120 -5.59 17.67 3.35
C TYR A 120 -7.02 17.97 3.84
N ASP A 121 -8.05 17.64 3.05
CA ASP A 121 -9.48 17.91 3.32
C ASP A 121 -10.04 17.21 4.59
N THR A 122 -9.24 16.33 5.21
CA THR A 122 -9.51 15.68 6.51
C THR A 122 -8.81 16.36 7.70
N VAL A 123 -8.02 17.42 7.46
CA VAL A 123 -7.19 18.10 8.49
C VAL A 123 -7.40 19.61 8.49
N VAL A 124 -7.62 20.22 7.32
CA VAL A 124 -7.91 21.66 7.21
C VAL A 124 -9.35 21.91 6.74
N PRO A 125 -10.01 22.97 7.23
CA PRO A 125 -11.38 23.30 6.80
C PRO A 125 -11.39 23.85 5.36
N GLN A 126 -12.57 23.87 4.74
CA GLN A 126 -12.76 24.47 3.41
C GLN A 126 -12.51 25.99 3.35
N THR A 127 -12.37 26.66 4.50
CA THR A 127 -11.99 28.07 4.62
C THR A 127 -10.50 28.29 4.81
N PHE A 128 -9.67 27.24 4.75
CA PHE A 128 -8.23 27.35 4.93
C PHE A 128 -7.58 28.30 3.93
N SER A 129 -6.67 29.15 4.44
CA SER A 129 -5.73 29.94 3.67
C SER A 129 -4.36 29.96 4.35
N LEU A 130 -3.29 29.80 3.59
CA LEU A 130 -1.90 29.77 4.08
C LEU A 130 -1.52 31.07 4.80
N LYS A 131 -2.11 32.20 4.41
CA LYS A 131 -1.89 33.53 5.03
C LYS A 131 -2.37 33.60 6.50
N ASP A 132 -3.26 32.69 6.91
CA ASP A 132 -3.85 32.66 8.25
C ASP A 132 -2.98 31.83 9.24
N ILE A 133 -1.95 31.13 8.72
CA ILE A 133 -0.93 30.44 9.51
C ILE A 133 -0.05 31.49 10.21
N LYS A 134 0.07 31.39 11.54
CA LYS A 134 0.76 32.39 12.35
C LYS A 134 2.26 32.17 12.41
N ASP A 135 2.69 30.91 12.40
CA ASP A 135 4.10 30.57 12.40
C ASP A 135 4.69 30.71 11.00
N THR A 136 5.61 31.68 10.83
CA THR A 136 6.23 31.99 9.55
C THR A 136 7.16 30.88 9.06
N GLY A 137 7.71 30.07 9.97
CA GLY A 137 8.47 28.87 9.64
C GLY A 137 7.59 27.78 9.04
N LEU A 138 6.45 27.50 9.66
CA LEU A 138 5.43 26.59 9.14
C LEU A 138 4.90 27.07 7.79
N SER A 139 4.51 28.34 7.68
CA SER A 139 4.03 28.90 6.40
C SER A 139 5.07 28.73 5.28
N SER A 140 6.34 29.02 5.56
CA SER A 140 7.44 28.81 4.60
C SER A 140 7.68 27.35 4.25
N ALA A 141 7.59 26.44 5.23
CA ALA A 141 7.71 25.01 5.04
C ALA A 141 6.54 24.44 4.21
N LEU A 142 5.34 25.00 4.36
CA LEU A 142 4.17 24.61 3.56
C LEU A 142 4.30 25.08 2.09
N VAL A 143 4.85 26.26 1.81
CA VAL A 143 5.22 26.64 0.43
C VAL A 143 6.24 25.67 -0.18
N ARG A 144 7.25 25.26 0.61
CA ARG A 144 8.21 24.23 0.18
C ARG A 144 7.52 22.88 -0.07
N GLN A 145 6.61 22.45 0.80
CA GLN A 145 5.83 21.19 0.65
C GLN A 145 4.93 21.20 -0.59
N TYR A 146 4.30 22.33 -0.90
CA TYR A 146 3.50 22.52 -2.10
C TYR A 146 4.35 22.34 -3.37
N LEU A 147 5.48 23.04 -3.48
CA LEU A 147 6.39 22.89 -4.63
C LEU A 147 7.00 21.50 -4.74
N GLY A 148 7.34 20.90 -3.61
CA GLY A 148 7.86 19.53 -3.55
C GLY A 148 6.84 18.52 -4.08
N ALA A 149 5.56 18.65 -3.70
CA ALA A 149 4.47 17.85 -4.24
C ALA A 149 4.27 18.09 -5.75
N MET A 150 4.23 19.36 -6.18
CA MET A 150 4.08 19.75 -7.59
C MET A 150 5.18 19.18 -8.48
N ALA A 151 6.41 19.04 -7.97
CA ALA A 151 7.55 18.47 -8.68
C ALA A 151 7.56 16.93 -8.69
N ALA A 152 7.19 16.31 -7.57
CA ALA A 152 7.19 14.86 -7.40
C ALA A 152 6.04 14.18 -8.16
N GLU A 153 4.81 14.65 -7.96
CA GLU A 153 3.59 14.00 -8.46
C GLU A 153 3.18 14.55 -9.85
N ARG A 154 3.56 15.79 -10.20
CA ARG A 154 3.21 16.46 -11.46
C ARG A 154 1.71 16.27 -11.78
N ALA A 155 1.37 15.85 -13.00
CA ALA A 155 -0.01 15.59 -13.42
C ALA A 155 -0.75 14.48 -12.63
N SER A 156 -0.08 13.66 -11.82
CA SER A 156 -0.75 12.69 -10.94
C SER A 156 -1.50 13.35 -9.77
N LEU A 157 -1.26 14.65 -9.52
CA LEU A 157 -2.14 15.49 -8.68
C LEU A 157 -3.55 15.65 -9.29
N THR A 158 -3.65 15.61 -10.62
CA THR A 158 -4.91 15.69 -11.36
C THR A 158 -5.45 14.31 -11.77
N TYR A 159 -4.62 13.40 -12.28
CA TYR A 159 -5.07 12.10 -12.82
C TYR A 159 -4.61 10.94 -11.92
N PRO A 160 -5.38 9.84 -11.75
CA PRO A 160 -6.71 9.57 -12.31
C PRO A 160 -7.85 10.30 -11.59
N SER A 161 -7.62 10.79 -10.36
CA SER A 161 -8.68 11.12 -9.40
C SER A 161 -9.53 12.36 -9.71
N GLN A 162 -9.03 13.27 -10.56
CA GLN A 162 -9.54 14.62 -10.77
C GLN A 162 -9.70 15.44 -9.47
N LYS A 163 -8.97 15.08 -8.39
CA LYS A 163 -9.06 15.76 -7.08
C LYS A 163 -8.56 17.21 -7.15
N LEU A 164 -7.53 17.48 -7.94
CA LEU A 164 -7.06 18.84 -8.24
C LEU A 164 -7.30 19.18 -9.73
N PRO A 165 -7.63 20.44 -10.06
CA PRO A 165 -7.71 20.87 -11.46
C PRO A 165 -6.34 20.73 -12.13
N ASN A 166 -6.33 20.57 -13.46
CA ASN A 166 -5.09 20.65 -14.25
C ASN A 166 -4.54 22.08 -14.17
N ARG A 167 -3.63 22.32 -13.22
CA ARG A 167 -3.05 23.64 -12.91
C ARG A 167 -1.73 23.42 -12.19
N ASP A 168 -0.65 23.94 -12.76
CA ASP A 168 0.70 23.84 -12.21
C ASP A 168 0.92 24.85 -11.06
N TRP A 169 2.15 24.88 -10.53
CA TRP A 169 2.57 25.63 -9.35
C TRP A 169 2.26 27.15 -9.32
N ASP A 170 2.02 27.76 -10.48
CA ASP A 170 1.81 29.21 -10.62
C ASP A 170 0.33 29.63 -10.55
N GLY A 171 -0.58 28.65 -10.50
CA GLY A 171 -2.03 28.90 -10.52
C GLY A 171 -2.59 29.31 -11.89
N LYS A 172 -1.83 29.22 -12.98
CA LYS A 172 -2.25 29.66 -14.33
C LYS A 172 -1.88 28.67 -15.43
N SER A 173 -0.65 28.19 -15.41
CA SER A 173 -0.14 27.21 -16.36
C SER A 173 -0.84 25.86 -16.14
N LEU A 174 -1.01 25.08 -17.20
CA LEU A 174 -1.42 23.67 -17.10
C LEU A 174 -0.20 22.81 -16.76
N PHE A 175 -0.41 21.62 -16.19
CA PHE A 175 0.65 20.62 -16.17
C PHE A 175 1.09 20.31 -17.60
N ASP A 176 2.40 20.21 -17.78
CA ASP A 176 3.06 20.00 -19.07
C ASP A 176 3.64 18.59 -19.23
N SER A 177 3.57 17.78 -18.17
CA SER A 177 4.34 16.54 -17.99
C SER A 177 3.71 15.69 -16.88
N VAL A 178 3.85 14.37 -16.96
CA VAL A 178 3.69 13.47 -15.80
C VAL A 178 5.02 13.39 -15.02
N GLN A 179 5.10 12.55 -13.98
CA GLN A 179 6.39 12.24 -13.35
C GLN A 179 7.33 11.54 -14.33
N LEU A 180 8.55 12.06 -14.49
CA LEU A 180 9.58 11.48 -15.37
C LEU A 180 10.79 10.98 -14.56
N PRO A 181 11.28 9.74 -14.81
CA PRO A 181 12.40 9.13 -14.09
C PRO A 181 13.77 9.69 -14.51
N ASP A 182 13.97 11.01 -14.36
CA ASP A 182 15.28 11.66 -14.54
C ASP A 182 16.13 11.59 -13.26
N ARG A 183 17.35 11.06 -13.38
CA ARG A 183 18.25 10.78 -12.24
C ARG A 183 18.61 12.03 -11.42
N GLU A 184 18.93 13.14 -12.10
CA GLU A 184 19.36 14.37 -11.45
C GLU A 184 18.17 15.08 -10.79
N THR A 185 17.07 15.22 -11.52
CA THR A 185 15.83 15.81 -11.00
C THR A 185 15.31 15.06 -9.77
N PHE A 186 15.33 13.71 -9.80
CA PHE A 186 14.98 12.87 -8.67
C PHE A 186 15.85 13.10 -7.43
N ALA A 187 17.17 13.18 -7.61
CA ALA A 187 18.12 13.44 -6.52
C ALA A 187 17.91 14.84 -5.90
N ASP A 188 17.59 15.84 -6.74
CA ASP A 188 17.24 17.18 -6.27
C ASP A 188 15.91 17.21 -5.52
N ILE A 189 14.86 16.53 -6.00
CA ILE A 189 13.57 16.42 -5.30
C ILE A 189 13.74 15.74 -3.93
N LYS A 190 14.55 14.68 -3.82
CA LYS A 190 14.88 14.02 -2.54
C LYS A 190 15.62 14.96 -1.60
N THR A 191 16.57 15.74 -2.12
CA THR A 191 17.32 16.74 -1.33
C THR A 191 16.39 17.85 -0.83
N PHE A 192 15.50 18.36 -1.69
CA PHE A 192 14.53 19.41 -1.38
C PHE A 192 13.55 18.99 -0.28
N HIS A 193 13.07 17.74 -0.31
CA HIS A 193 12.25 17.18 0.77
C HIS A 193 13.04 16.84 2.03
N SER A 194 14.32 16.47 1.92
CA SER A 194 15.18 16.26 3.11
C SER A 194 15.36 17.56 3.91
N ILE A 195 15.51 18.70 3.21
CA ILE A 195 15.52 20.03 3.84
C ILE A 195 14.15 20.31 4.49
N LEU A 196 13.04 20.04 3.80
CA LEU A 196 11.69 20.20 4.37
C LEU A 196 11.46 19.38 5.64
N VAL A 197 11.96 18.14 5.71
CA VAL A 197 11.87 17.29 6.92
C VAL A 197 12.61 17.94 8.08
N ALA A 198 13.77 18.56 7.84
CA ALA A 198 14.51 19.29 8.86
C ALA A 198 13.78 20.59 9.28
N ASP A 199 13.29 21.38 8.32
CA ASP A 199 12.51 22.59 8.55
C ASP A 199 11.28 22.28 9.43
N LEU A 200 10.49 21.27 9.07
CA LEU A 200 9.30 20.85 9.83
C LEU A 200 9.65 20.30 11.22
N ARG A 201 10.73 19.53 11.37
CA ARG A 201 11.15 19.02 12.69
C ARG A 201 11.64 20.11 13.63
N ALA A 202 12.13 21.24 13.11
CA ALA A 202 12.65 22.36 13.91
C ALA A 202 11.55 23.25 14.52
N ILE A 203 10.32 23.21 14.01
CA ILE A 203 9.17 23.97 14.54
C ILE A 203 8.70 23.32 15.85
N ASP A 204 8.48 24.09 16.92
CA ASP A 204 7.93 23.58 18.17
C ASP A 204 6.42 23.31 18.05
N ASP A 205 5.95 22.12 18.46
CA ASP A 205 4.51 21.81 18.49
C ASP A 205 3.75 22.69 19.51
N ALA A 206 4.42 23.22 20.53
CA ALA A 206 3.83 24.04 21.58
C ALA A 206 3.42 25.45 21.12
N VAL A 207 4.04 25.99 20.06
CA VAL A 207 3.67 27.31 19.51
C VAL A 207 2.54 27.24 18.47
N LEU A 208 2.20 26.04 18.01
CA LEU A 208 1.18 25.81 16.99
C LEU A 208 -0.22 25.57 17.57
N THR A 209 -1.22 26.09 16.87
CA THR A 209 -2.63 25.68 17.08
C THR A 209 -2.84 24.20 16.75
N PRO A 210 -3.95 23.57 17.22
CA PRO A 210 -4.24 22.17 16.90
C PRO A 210 -4.27 21.86 15.40
N ASP A 211 -4.87 22.76 14.60
CA ASP A 211 -5.02 22.59 13.16
C ASP A 211 -3.66 22.75 12.43
N GLU A 212 -2.84 23.73 12.83
CA GLU A 212 -1.45 23.90 12.37
C GLU A 212 -0.58 22.68 12.71
N ARG A 213 -0.72 22.12 13.92
CA ARG A 213 0.01 20.93 14.36
C ARG A 213 -0.40 19.68 13.59
N GLY A 214 -1.69 19.53 13.29
CA GLY A 214 -2.21 18.48 12.42
C GLY A 214 -1.63 18.60 11.00
N LEU A 215 -1.67 19.80 10.42
CA LEU A 215 -1.15 20.04 9.08
C LEU A 215 0.37 19.83 8.98
N LYS A 216 1.15 20.32 9.96
CA LYS A 216 2.58 20.06 10.10
C LYS A 216 2.89 18.56 10.09
N ARG A 217 2.12 17.77 10.83
CA ARG A 217 2.30 16.30 10.96
C ARG A 217 2.08 15.59 9.62
N GLU A 218 1.01 15.90 8.91
CA GLU A 218 0.73 15.33 7.59
C GLU A 218 1.74 15.77 6.52
N ALA A 219 2.15 17.04 6.55
CA ALA A 219 3.21 17.55 5.69
C ALA A 219 4.54 16.82 5.94
N LEU A 220 4.88 16.56 7.21
CA LEU A 220 6.09 15.84 7.60
C LEU A 220 6.09 14.39 7.11
N PHE A 221 4.96 13.67 7.18
CA PHE A 221 4.87 12.31 6.64
C PHE A 221 5.16 12.29 5.13
N ARG A 222 4.46 13.12 4.34
CA ARG A 222 4.69 13.22 2.89
C ARG A 222 6.11 13.68 2.57
N ALA A 223 6.68 14.59 3.35
CA ALA A 223 8.06 15.02 3.17
C ALA A 223 9.08 13.89 3.44
N ARG A 224 8.86 13.07 4.49
CA ARG A 224 9.69 11.90 4.82
C ARG A 224 9.68 10.86 3.69
N ALA A 225 8.50 10.49 3.19
CA ALA A 225 8.34 9.56 2.07
C ALA A 225 9.10 10.04 0.82
N ARG A 226 8.88 11.29 0.41
CA ARG A 226 9.52 11.88 -0.78
C ARG A 226 11.02 12.16 -0.60
N ALA A 227 11.51 12.35 0.62
CA ALA A 227 12.94 12.50 0.91
C ALA A 227 13.73 11.21 0.63
N VAL A 228 13.12 10.03 0.84
CA VAL A 228 13.71 8.74 0.43
C VAL A 228 13.29 8.31 -0.98
N GLY A 229 12.27 8.95 -1.55
CA GLY A 229 11.90 8.84 -2.97
C GLY A 229 10.67 7.98 -3.23
N ALA A 230 9.72 7.94 -2.30
CA ALA A 230 8.36 7.47 -2.55
C ALA A 230 7.49 8.63 -3.06
N PHE A 231 6.80 8.44 -4.18
CA PHE A 231 6.00 9.45 -4.89
C PHE A 231 4.62 8.96 -5.32
N SER A 232 4.43 7.65 -5.51
CA SER A 232 3.16 7.05 -5.95
C SER A 232 2.08 6.99 -4.87
N GLY A 233 2.49 6.86 -3.60
CA GLY A 233 1.62 6.44 -2.50
C GLY A 233 1.44 4.92 -2.47
N ASP A 234 1.02 4.37 -1.32
CA ASP A 234 0.90 2.92 -1.08
C ASP A 234 2.22 2.14 -1.36
N SER A 235 3.32 2.68 -0.82
CA SER A 235 4.70 2.41 -1.24
C SER A 235 5.10 0.96 -1.52
N PHE A 236 5.76 0.81 -2.68
CA PHE A 236 6.64 -0.32 -3.01
C PHE A 236 8.02 -0.23 -2.33
N GLY A 237 8.21 0.72 -1.42
CA GLY A 237 9.41 0.89 -0.59
C GLY A 237 10.23 2.15 -0.90
N GLY A 238 9.70 3.06 -1.73
CA GLY A 238 10.45 4.25 -2.12
C GLY A 238 11.61 3.92 -3.06
N SER A 239 12.26 4.99 -3.54
CA SER A 239 13.08 4.94 -4.75
C SER A 239 12.27 4.46 -5.97
N ASP A 240 11.00 4.87 -6.07
CA ASP A 240 10.03 4.33 -7.02
C ASP A 240 10.55 4.44 -8.47
N MET A 241 11.13 5.58 -8.84
CA MET A 241 11.71 5.82 -10.17
C MET A 241 12.99 4.99 -10.47
N GLU A 242 13.50 4.23 -9.48
CA GLU A 242 14.60 3.27 -9.63
C GLU A 242 14.11 1.81 -9.62
N VAL A 243 12.82 1.52 -9.36
CA VAL A 243 12.28 0.15 -9.25
C VAL A 243 11.50 -0.25 -10.51
N THR A 244 11.72 -1.46 -11.00
CA THR A 244 11.14 -1.93 -12.26
C THR A 244 9.61 -1.99 -12.27
N CYS A 245 8.97 -2.37 -11.16
CA CYS A 245 7.52 -2.41 -11.01
C CYS A 245 6.88 -1.01 -11.19
N GLU A 246 7.50 0.02 -10.64
CA GLU A 246 7.04 1.41 -10.75
C GLU A 246 7.32 2.00 -12.14
N VAL A 247 8.53 1.80 -12.68
CA VAL A 247 8.89 2.29 -14.02
C VAL A 247 8.01 1.67 -15.11
N VAL A 248 7.65 0.38 -15.03
CA VAL A 248 6.71 -0.23 -16.00
C VAL A 248 5.30 0.34 -15.90
N SER A 249 4.88 0.75 -14.69
CA SER A 249 3.55 1.31 -14.38
C SER A 249 3.39 2.78 -14.80
N LEU A 250 4.47 3.51 -15.08
CA LEU A 250 4.42 4.95 -15.38
C LEU A 250 3.47 5.34 -16.52
N SER A 251 3.31 4.50 -17.54
CA SER A 251 2.38 4.74 -18.65
C SER A 251 0.90 4.77 -18.20
N ASN A 252 0.57 4.22 -17.03
CA ASN A 252 -0.76 4.33 -16.44
C ASN A 252 -1.14 5.79 -16.14
N ASN A 253 -0.18 6.65 -15.75
CA ASN A 253 -0.44 8.08 -15.57
C ASN A 253 -0.92 8.76 -16.86
N VAL A 254 -0.46 8.28 -18.02
CA VAL A 254 -0.91 8.74 -19.35
C VAL A 254 -2.25 8.11 -19.71
N VAL A 255 -2.38 6.79 -19.60
CA VAL A 255 -3.58 6.02 -20.00
C VAL A 255 -4.80 6.41 -19.17
N GLN A 256 -4.65 6.65 -17.85
CA GLN A 256 -5.77 7.14 -17.03
C GLN A 256 -6.11 8.59 -17.32
N GLY A 257 -5.17 9.41 -17.81
CA GLY A 257 -5.48 10.72 -18.36
C GLY A 257 -6.47 10.62 -19.54
N PHE A 258 -6.33 9.61 -20.41
CA PHE A 258 -7.28 9.37 -21.50
C PHE A 258 -8.68 9.01 -21.00
N ASN A 259 -8.76 8.16 -19.97
CA ASN A 259 -10.01 7.84 -19.30
C ASN A 259 -10.64 9.09 -18.65
N ALA A 260 -9.85 9.90 -17.97
CA ALA A 260 -10.32 11.07 -17.22
C ALA A 260 -10.84 12.20 -18.13
N ASP A 261 -10.11 12.53 -19.20
CA ASP A 261 -10.47 13.60 -20.13
C ASP A 261 -11.36 13.14 -21.31
N LYS A 262 -11.66 11.84 -21.41
CA LYS A 262 -12.45 11.20 -22.49
C LYS A 262 -11.89 11.45 -23.89
N GLY A 263 -10.56 11.46 -24.00
CA GLY A 263 -9.78 11.80 -25.20
C GLY A 263 -8.32 12.03 -24.81
N ARG A 264 -7.49 12.61 -25.69
CA ARG A 264 -6.10 12.93 -25.35
C ARG A 264 -6.04 13.79 -24.06
N PRO A 265 -5.20 13.43 -23.06
CA PRO A 265 -5.06 14.21 -21.83
C PRO A 265 -4.71 15.65 -22.15
N ARG A 266 -5.37 16.60 -21.48
CA ARG A 266 -5.23 18.05 -21.76
C ARG A 266 -3.83 18.62 -21.48
N ILE A 267 -2.97 17.85 -20.82
CA ILE A 267 -1.54 18.16 -20.61
C ILE A 267 -0.69 17.96 -21.89
N PHE A 268 -1.21 17.28 -22.93
CA PHE A 268 -0.51 17.01 -24.18
C PHE A 268 -1.17 17.70 -25.38
N SER A 269 -0.42 18.53 -26.10
CA SER A 269 -0.96 19.29 -27.24
C SER A 269 -1.26 18.38 -28.44
N SER A 270 -0.49 17.30 -28.61
CA SER A 270 -0.54 16.37 -29.73
C SER A 270 -0.28 14.91 -29.31
N ASP A 271 -0.60 13.94 -30.18
CA ASP A 271 -0.25 12.53 -29.96
C ASP A 271 1.28 12.30 -29.99
N ASP A 272 2.02 13.15 -30.71
CA ASP A 272 3.50 13.14 -30.71
C ASP A 272 4.06 13.54 -29.34
N ASP A 273 3.43 14.49 -28.63
CA ASP A 273 3.82 14.84 -27.26
C ASP A 273 3.60 13.68 -26.29
N VAL A 274 2.51 12.93 -26.44
CA VAL A 274 2.26 11.71 -25.65
C VAL A 274 3.38 10.70 -25.88
N LEU A 275 3.76 10.46 -27.15
CA LEU A 275 4.84 9.53 -27.49
C LEU A 275 6.22 10.03 -27.05
N ARG A 276 6.48 11.34 -27.09
CA ARG A 276 7.70 11.96 -26.54
C ARG A 276 7.80 11.74 -25.04
N GLU A 277 6.70 11.89 -24.30
CA GLU A 277 6.64 11.64 -22.87
C GLU A 277 6.92 10.17 -22.53
N VAL A 278 6.20 9.26 -23.18
CA VAL A 278 6.34 7.81 -22.96
C VAL A 278 7.74 7.31 -23.39
N ASN A 279 8.32 7.91 -24.43
CA ASN A 279 9.70 7.64 -24.84
C ASN A 279 10.71 8.11 -23.77
N ALA A 280 10.48 9.24 -23.12
CA ALA A 280 11.31 9.71 -22.00
C ALA A 280 11.17 8.83 -20.74
N MET A 281 9.97 8.28 -20.46
CA MET A 281 9.78 7.29 -19.38
C MET A 281 10.61 6.02 -19.61
N TYR A 282 10.63 5.50 -20.85
CA TYR A 282 11.20 4.19 -21.17
C TYR A 282 12.64 4.23 -21.70
N LEU A 283 13.17 5.39 -22.07
CA LEU A 283 14.61 5.65 -22.32
C LEU A 283 15.22 6.56 -21.24
N HIS A 284 14.80 6.33 -20.00
CA HIS A 284 15.16 7.12 -18.83
C HIS A 284 16.66 7.15 -18.49
N SER A 285 17.09 8.19 -17.76
CA SER A 285 18.48 8.37 -17.30
C SER A 285 18.79 7.68 -15.95
N THR A 286 17.74 7.26 -15.23
CA THR A 286 17.87 6.62 -13.91
C THR A 286 18.41 5.20 -14.00
N LYS A 287 19.28 4.80 -13.07
CA LYS A 287 19.76 3.41 -12.98
C LYS A 287 18.76 2.60 -12.15
N LEU A 288 18.27 1.49 -12.71
CA LEU A 288 17.42 0.57 -11.97
C LEU A 288 18.16 -0.07 -10.80
N LYS A 289 17.49 -0.15 -9.65
CA LYS A 289 17.93 -0.83 -8.43
C LYS A 289 17.20 -2.17 -8.30
N TRP A 290 17.83 -3.04 -7.51
CA TRP A 290 17.21 -4.26 -7.00
C TRP A 290 16.63 -5.20 -8.06
N VAL A 291 17.21 -5.18 -9.27
CA VAL A 291 16.83 -6.08 -10.37
C VAL A 291 17.46 -7.45 -10.15
N ASP A 292 16.62 -8.47 -10.15
CA ASP A 292 16.92 -9.89 -10.04
C ASP A 292 15.79 -10.72 -10.69
N VAL A 293 15.91 -12.05 -10.70
CA VAL A 293 14.90 -12.93 -11.32
C VAL A 293 13.50 -12.78 -10.73
N GLY A 294 13.36 -12.44 -9.44
CA GLY A 294 12.07 -12.33 -8.76
C GLY A 294 11.40 -10.98 -8.99
N THR A 295 12.14 -9.89 -8.90
CA THR A 295 11.64 -8.55 -9.24
C THR A 295 11.29 -8.42 -10.72
N LEU A 296 12.02 -9.08 -11.62
CA LEU A 296 11.64 -9.17 -13.03
C LEU A 296 10.35 -9.98 -13.24
N ALA A 297 10.16 -11.09 -12.51
CA ALA A 297 8.93 -11.87 -12.57
C ALA A 297 7.72 -11.05 -12.07
N ALA A 298 7.88 -10.31 -10.97
CA ALA A 298 6.87 -9.37 -10.46
C ALA A 298 6.58 -8.22 -11.43
N THR A 299 7.59 -7.66 -12.10
CA THR A 299 7.43 -6.59 -13.08
C THR A 299 6.50 -7.00 -14.23
N LYS A 300 6.54 -8.27 -14.65
CA LYS A 300 5.69 -8.84 -15.70
C LYS A 300 4.33 -9.34 -15.20
N TYR A 301 4.06 -9.23 -13.91
CA TYR A 301 2.81 -9.66 -13.30
C TYR A 301 1.77 -8.53 -13.36
N PRO A 302 0.46 -8.82 -13.49
CA PRO A 302 -0.60 -7.80 -13.64
C PRO A 302 -0.73 -6.78 -12.49
N LEU A 303 -0.03 -6.98 -11.37
CA LEU A 303 0.02 -6.04 -10.25
C LEU A 303 0.97 -4.85 -10.50
N CYS A 304 1.95 -5.00 -11.39
CA CYS A 304 2.83 -3.92 -11.84
C CYS A 304 2.45 -3.51 -13.26
N MET A 305 2.61 -4.44 -14.21
CA MET A 305 2.26 -4.23 -15.61
C MET A 305 0.77 -4.51 -15.80
N GLY A 306 -0.06 -3.52 -15.48
CA GLY A 306 -1.51 -3.56 -15.70
C GLY A 306 -1.85 -3.91 -17.16
N SER A 307 -3.01 -4.54 -17.38
CA SER A 307 -3.33 -5.14 -18.68
C SER A 307 -3.53 -4.12 -19.80
N ASP A 308 -3.08 -4.46 -21.01
CA ASP A 308 -3.33 -3.74 -22.29
C ASP A 308 -4.81 -3.42 -22.56
N ALA A 309 -5.75 -4.08 -21.85
CA ALA A 309 -7.18 -3.82 -21.94
C ALA A 309 -7.53 -2.33 -21.70
N ASP A 310 -6.90 -1.67 -20.74
CA ASP A 310 -7.17 -0.25 -20.46
C ASP A 310 -6.58 0.66 -21.54
N LEU A 311 -5.39 0.37 -22.06
CA LEU A 311 -4.84 1.08 -23.22
C LEU A 311 -5.76 0.93 -24.44
N LYS A 312 -6.21 -0.30 -24.73
CA LYS A 312 -7.13 -0.59 -25.84
C LYS A 312 -8.49 0.09 -25.68
N LYS A 313 -8.98 0.22 -24.46
CA LYS A 313 -10.27 0.82 -24.09
C LYS A 313 -10.25 2.35 -24.11
N PHE A 314 -9.15 2.98 -23.69
CA PHE A 314 -9.07 4.43 -23.50
C PHE A 314 -8.29 5.16 -24.60
N VAL A 315 -7.32 4.51 -25.25
CA VAL A 315 -6.49 5.09 -26.32
C VAL A 315 -6.87 4.49 -27.68
N GLY A 316 -6.98 3.16 -27.77
CA GLY A 316 -7.42 2.44 -28.97
C GLY A 316 -6.63 1.15 -29.23
N ASP A 317 -7.07 0.37 -30.22
CA ASP A 317 -6.43 -0.89 -30.56
C ASP A 317 -5.04 -0.66 -31.19
N PRO A 318 -3.93 -1.20 -30.62
CA PRO A 318 -2.58 -0.99 -31.13
C PRO A 318 -2.32 -1.56 -32.53
N THR A 319 -3.23 -2.39 -33.07
CA THR A 319 -3.16 -2.87 -34.46
C THR A 319 -3.66 -1.85 -35.49
N SER A 320 -4.43 -0.84 -35.07
CA SER A 320 -5.03 0.19 -35.94
C SER A 320 -4.83 1.64 -35.48
N ASN A 321 -4.41 1.85 -34.23
CA ASN A 321 -4.11 3.16 -33.65
C ASN A 321 -2.59 3.31 -33.42
N ASN A 322 -1.96 4.23 -34.16
CA ASN A 322 -0.51 4.45 -34.11
C ASN A 322 0.00 4.97 -32.75
N LEU A 323 -0.82 5.71 -31.98
CA LEU A 323 -0.46 6.15 -30.64
C LEU A 323 -0.41 4.95 -29.67
N ALA A 324 -1.45 4.12 -29.65
CA ALA A 324 -1.47 2.91 -28.84
C ALA A 324 -0.34 1.93 -29.23
N LYS A 325 -0.07 1.78 -30.54
CA LYS A 325 1.08 1.02 -31.07
C LYS A 325 2.40 1.53 -30.49
N GLY A 326 2.63 2.85 -30.53
CA GLY A 326 3.87 3.47 -30.05
C GLY A 326 4.06 3.31 -28.53
N ILE A 327 2.99 3.43 -27.74
CA ILE A 327 3.03 3.21 -26.28
C ILE A 327 3.47 1.77 -25.95
N ILE A 328 2.85 0.77 -26.56
CA ILE A 328 3.23 -0.65 -26.35
C ILE A 328 4.66 -0.93 -26.83
N LEU A 329 5.06 -0.41 -28.00
CA LEU A 329 6.43 -0.62 -28.51
C LEU A 329 7.48 -0.10 -27.51
N LEU A 330 7.31 1.12 -27.00
CA LEU A 330 8.26 1.73 -26.07
C LEU A 330 8.34 0.95 -24.73
N GLN A 331 7.20 0.50 -24.19
CA GLN A 331 7.13 -0.32 -22.98
C GLN A 331 7.77 -1.70 -23.20
N ASN A 332 7.43 -2.39 -24.30
CA ASN A 332 7.99 -3.70 -24.64
C ASN A 332 9.50 -3.65 -24.86
N TRP A 333 10.01 -2.60 -25.50
CA TRP A 333 11.46 -2.41 -25.66
C TRP A 333 12.18 -2.13 -24.35
N TRP A 334 11.55 -1.45 -23.40
CA TRP A 334 12.11 -1.33 -22.05
C TRP A 334 12.12 -2.68 -21.33
N LEU A 335 11.02 -3.44 -21.38
CA LEU A 335 10.95 -4.80 -20.82
C LEU A 335 11.98 -5.74 -21.43
N GLU A 336 12.23 -5.64 -22.74
CA GLU A 336 13.29 -6.37 -23.44
C GLU A 336 14.68 -5.99 -22.92
N ARG A 337 15.01 -4.68 -22.89
CA ARG A 337 16.31 -4.19 -22.39
C ARG A 337 16.58 -4.61 -20.95
N VAL A 338 15.57 -4.50 -20.08
CA VAL A 338 15.69 -4.92 -18.67
C VAL A 338 15.84 -6.43 -18.56
N SER A 339 15.05 -7.21 -19.30
CA SER A 339 15.16 -8.68 -19.31
C SER A 339 16.50 -9.19 -19.85
N ALA A 340 17.14 -8.44 -20.75
CA ALA A 340 18.45 -8.75 -21.31
C ALA A 340 19.63 -8.23 -20.47
N SER A 341 19.38 -7.50 -19.38
CA SER A 341 20.43 -6.98 -18.51
C SER A 341 21.12 -8.09 -17.71
N ALA A 342 22.40 -7.92 -17.38
CA ALA A 342 23.12 -8.85 -16.49
C ALA A 342 22.49 -8.94 -15.09
N ASP A 343 21.80 -7.88 -14.67
CA ASP A 343 21.14 -7.79 -13.37
C ASP A 343 19.88 -8.68 -13.32
N ALA A 344 19.13 -8.81 -14.42
CA ALA A 344 17.96 -9.69 -14.53
C ALA A 344 18.27 -11.18 -14.32
N ALA A 345 19.51 -11.61 -14.58
CA ALA A 345 19.95 -12.99 -14.35
C ALA A 345 20.47 -13.23 -12.91
N ARG A 346 20.52 -12.20 -12.04
CA ARG A 346 20.94 -12.38 -10.66
C ARG A 346 19.94 -13.22 -9.89
N LYS A 347 20.47 -14.15 -9.09
CA LYS A 347 19.69 -14.96 -8.15
C LYS A 347 18.86 -14.12 -7.18
N CYS A 348 19.38 -12.97 -6.76
CA CYS A 348 18.74 -12.08 -5.80
C CYS A 348 19.38 -10.68 -5.82
N THR A 349 18.73 -9.77 -5.14
CA THR A 349 19.30 -8.53 -4.59
C THR A 349 19.75 -8.73 -3.14
N VAL A 350 20.97 -8.30 -2.81
CA VAL A 350 21.42 -8.15 -1.42
C VAL A 350 21.24 -6.69 -1.01
N TYR A 351 20.42 -6.45 0.01
CA TYR A 351 20.10 -5.10 0.48
C TYR A 351 21.07 -4.64 1.58
N SER A 352 21.58 -3.42 1.48
CA SER A 352 22.36 -2.80 2.55
C SER A 352 21.48 -2.41 3.74
N GLU A 353 22.10 -2.05 4.86
CA GLU A 353 21.37 -1.46 5.99
C GLU A 353 20.71 -0.13 5.61
N THR A 354 21.38 0.68 4.79
CA THR A 354 20.84 1.94 4.26
C THR A 354 19.64 1.72 3.34
N ASP A 355 19.67 0.69 2.48
CA ASP A 355 18.50 0.33 1.65
C ASP A 355 17.31 -0.03 2.56
N ARG A 356 17.51 -0.92 3.54
CA ARG A 356 16.45 -1.30 4.50
C ARG A 356 15.90 -0.11 5.29
N ALA A 357 16.76 0.83 5.69
CA ALA A 357 16.34 2.04 6.38
C ALA A 357 15.50 2.96 5.47
N GLN A 358 15.88 3.13 4.20
CA GLN A 358 15.12 3.93 3.23
C GLN A 358 13.77 3.26 2.89
N LEU A 359 13.76 1.94 2.67
CA LEU A 359 12.55 1.13 2.47
C LEU A 359 11.58 1.26 3.65
N TRP A 360 12.09 1.23 4.88
CA TRP A 360 11.28 1.38 6.09
C TRP A 360 10.79 2.82 6.31
N GLU A 361 11.61 3.82 6.00
CA GLU A 361 11.23 5.23 6.10
C GLU A 361 10.10 5.55 5.11
N ALA A 362 10.20 5.08 3.85
CA ALA A 362 9.15 5.23 2.84
C ALA A 362 7.84 4.60 3.32
N PHE A 363 7.90 3.29 3.63
CA PHE A 363 6.76 2.53 4.12
C PHE A 363 6.10 3.18 5.35
N SER A 364 6.88 3.46 6.39
CA SER A 364 6.32 4.00 7.64
C SER A 364 5.80 5.43 7.48
N ALA A 365 6.37 6.23 6.59
CA ALA A 365 5.90 7.58 6.30
C ALA A 365 4.57 7.59 5.51
N ASP A 366 4.41 6.74 4.49
CA ASP A 366 3.13 6.61 3.77
C ASP A 366 2.03 6.03 4.67
N GLN A 367 2.39 5.05 5.51
CA GLN A 367 1.55 4.54 6.60
C GLN A 367 1.40 5.52 7.78
N ARG A 368 1.78 6.80 7.60
CA ARG A 368 1.67 7.92 8.56
C ARG A 368 2.04 7.55 10.00
N SER A 369 3.19 6.90 10.14
CA SER A 369 3.68 6.29 11.38
C SER A 369 5.17 6.61 11.62
N ASN A 370 5.71 6.19 12.78
CA ASN A 370 7.14 6.24 13.08
C ASN A 370 7.79 7.65 13.03
N ASN A 371 7.05 8.71 13.33
CA ASN A 371 7.62 10.08 13.36
C ASN A 371 8.67 10.27 14.47
N ASP A 372 8.65 9.43 15.50
CA ASP A 372 9.63 9.34 16.59
C ASP A 372 10.89 8.52 16.23
N GLY A 373 10.87 7.79 15.10
CA GLY A 373 11.96 6.93 14.64
C GLY A 373 12.19 5.69 15.51
N THR A 374 11.22 5.28 16.34
CA THR A 374 11.41 4.16 17.29
C THR A 374 11.24 2.78 16.63
N SER A 375 10.58 2.69 15.49
CA SER A 375 10.41 1.45 14.73
C SER A 375 11.37 1.35 13.55
N SER A 376 11.73 0.11 13.24
CA SER A 376 12.57 -0.28 12.10
C SER A 376 12.07 -1.57 11.48
N MET A 377 12.54 -1.88 10.27
CA MET A 377 12.30 -3.19 9.63
C MET A 377 12.78 -4.37 10.51
N VAL A 378 13.77 -4.15 11.39
CA VAL A 378 14.27 -5.16 12.35
C VAL A 378 13.27 -5.37 13.50
N THR A 379 12.69 -4.30 14.07
CA THR A 379 11.67 -4.44 15.12
C THR A 379 10.38 -5.04 14.56
N TYR A 380 10.03 -4.71 13.31
CA TYR A 380 8.90 -5.30 12.61
C TYR A 380 9.07 -6.81 12.40
N ARG A 381 10.27 -7.28 12.03
CA ARG A 381 10.56 -8.73 11.95
C ARG A 381 10.30 -9.46 13.27
N ALA A 382 10.64 -8.85 14.41
CA ALA A 382 10.33 -9.42 15.72
C ALA A 382 8.82 -9.39 16.05
N GLN A 383 8.06 -8.43 15.52
CA GLN A 383 6.60 -8.37 15.65
C GLN A 383 5.91 -9.43 14.79
N LEU A 384 6.34 -9.59 13.53
CA LEU A 384 5.82 -10.60 12.60
C LEU A 384 6.03 -12.02 13.13
N GLU A 385 7.21 -12.32 13.70
CA GLU A 385 7.48 -13.65 14.26
C GLU A 385 6.59 -13.98 15.46
N ARG A 386 6.29 -12.99 16.33
CA ARG A 386 5.31 -13.17 17.42
C ARG A 386 3.90 -13.41 16.88
N TYR A 387 3.49 -12.66 15.86
CA TYR A 387 2.18 -12.80 15.22
C TYR A 387 2.04 -14.19 14.56
N ARG A 388 3.04 -14.61 13.77
CA ARG A 388 3.18 -15.96 13.21
C ARG A 388 3.04 -17.03 14.29
N SER A 389 3.81 -16.94 15.36
CA SER A 389 3.80 -17.91 16.47
C SER A 389 2.41 -18.00 17.13
N SER A 390 1.74 -16.87 17.33
CA SER A 390 0.35 -16.82 17.84
C SER A 390 -0.62 -17.52 16.90
N LYS A 391 -0.51 -17.27 15.59
CA LYS A 391 -1.38 -17.85 14.56
C LYS A 391 -1.18 -19.37 14.42
N VAL A 392 0.05 -19.87 14.50
CA VAL A 392 0.32 -21.33 14.54
C VAL A 392 -0.35 -21.97 15.76
N ALA A 393 -0.23 -21.38 16.95
CA ALA A 393 -0.87 -21.90 18.16
C ALA A 393 -2.42 -21.85 18.10
N GLU A 394 -2.96 -20.79 17.52
CA GLU A 394 -4.39 -20.63 17.25
C GLU A 394 -4.92 -21.73 16.32
N TYR A 395 -4.34 -21.90 15.13
CA TYR A 395 -4.82 -22.89 14.17
C TYR A 395 -4.59 -24.33 14.62
N ARG A 396 -3.56 -24.63 15.42
CA ARG A 396 -3.42 -25.93 16.10
C ARG A 396 -4.57 -26.21 17.06
N SER A 397 -5.01 -25.19 17.80
CA SER A 397 -6.15 -25.31 18.72
C SER A 397 -7.46 -25.52 17.97
N ILE A 398 -7.66 -24.79 16.87
CA ILE A 398 -8.81 -24.96 15.96
C ILE A 398 -8.81 -26.35 15.31
N ALA A 399 -7.64 -26.84 14.85
CA ALA A 399 -7.49 -28.17 14.26
C ALA A 399 -7.89 -29.30 15.23
N LYS A 400 -7.46 -29.20 16.50
CA LYS A 400 -7.84 -30.14 17.56
C LYS A 400 -9.34 -30.07 17.87
N PHE A 401 -9.93 -28.88 17.88
CA PHE A 401 -11.37 -28.70 18.05
C PHE A 401 -12.17 -29.30 16.87
N ALA A 402 -11.75 -29.06 15.63
CA ALA A 402 -12.38 -29.67 14.45
C ALA A 402 -12.31 -31.21 14.47
N LEU A 403 -11.16 -31.77 14.85
CA LEU A 403 -11.00 -33.22 15.03
C LEU A 403 -11.97 -33.78 16.10
N GLN A 404 -12.17 -33.05 17.20
CA GLN A 404 -13.15 -33.41 18.22
C GLN A 404 -14.60 -33.34 17.72
N GLN A 405 -14.95 -32.33 16.92
CA GLN A 405 -16.31 -32.19 16.36
C GLN A 405 -16.64 -33.26 15.31
N VAL A 406 -15.67 -33.65 14.46
CA VAL A 406 -15.87 -34.71 13.45
C VAL A 406 -15.94 -36.10 14.12
N PHE A 407 -15.17 -36.33 15.19
CA PHE A 407 -15.14 -37.59 15.92
C PHE A 407 -15.48 -37.37 17.40
N PRO A 408 -16.76 -37.16 17.77
CA PRO A 408 -17.14 -36.89 19.16
C PRO A 408 -16.97 -38.10 20.09
N ASN A 409 -16.87 -39.30 19.52
CA ASN A 409 -16.64 -40.57 20.21
C ASN A 409 -15.59 -41.42 19.46
N ASP A 410 -15.35 -42.63 19.96
CA ASP A 410 -14.26 -43.50 19.49
C ASP A 410 -14.68 -44.54 18.43
N ASP A 411 -15.94 -44.49 17.96
CA ASP A 411 -16.53 -45.49 17.05
C ASP A 411 -15.79 -45.59 15.71
N VAL A 412 -15.29 -44.46 15.20
CA VAL A 412 -14.55 -44.35 13.92
C VAL A 412 -13.07 -44.05 14.15
N LEU A 413 -12.73 -43.32 15.22
CA LEU A 413 -11.37 -42.91 15.56
C LEU A 413 -11.08 -43.15 17.06
N VAL A 414 -10.57 -44.35 17.37
CA VAL A 414 -10.19 -44.76 18.73
C VAL A 414 -9.17 -43.80 19.38
N ALA A 415 -9.25 -43.62 20.70
CA ALA A 415 -8.46 -42.66 21.48
C ALA A 415 -6.95 -42.72 21.20
N GLN A 416 -6.36 -43.91 21.06
CA GLN A 416 -4.92 -44.04 20.77
C GLN A 416 -4.54 -43.42 19.41
N ASN A 417 -5.40 -43.58 18.40
CA ASN A 417 -5.16 -42.97 17.10
C ASN A 417 -5.44 -41.47 17.13
N ARG A 418 -6.52 -41.03 17.80
CA ARG A 418 -6.80 -39.61 18.04
C ARG A 418 -5.60 -38.88 18.67
N GLN A 419 -4.98 -39.48 19.70
CA GLN A 419 -3.81 -38.91 20.36
C GLN A 419 -2.62 -38.75 19.41
N ARG A 420 -2.36 -39.72 18.53
CA ARG A 420 -1.34 -39.60 17.46
C ARG A 420 -1.64 -38.47 16.47
N ILE A 421 -2.90 -38.23 16.13
CA ILE A 421 -3.28 -37.08 15.28
C ILE A 421 -3.05 -35.76 16.01
N ILE A 422 -3.38 -35.68 17.31
CA ILE A 422 -3.14 -34.50 18.14
C ILE A 422 -1.63 -34.17 18.20
N GLU A 423 -0.78 -35.17 18.40
CA GLU A 423 0.69 -35.02 18.39
C GLU A 423 1.22 -34.52 17.04
N LEU A 424 0.64 -34.99 15.92
CA LEU A 424 0.99 -34.50 14.58
C LEU A 424 0.54 -33.06 14.34
N ILE A 425 -0.66 -32.68 14.81
CA ILE A 425 -1.13 -31.29 14.76
C ILE A 425 -0.20 -30.37 15.57
N ASP A 426 0.19 -30.78 16.78
CA ASP A 426 1.05 -29.99 17.65
C ASP A 426 2.52 -29.90 17.18
N ALA A 427 2.97 -30.81 16.30
CA ALA A 427 4.26 -30.71 15.61
C ALA A 427 4.22 -29.82 14.35
N GLU A 428 3.09 -29.78 13.66
CA GLU A 428 2.95 -29.17 12.32
C GLU A 428 2.91 -27.62 12.37
N THR A 429 3.59 -26.96 11.43
CA THR A 429 3.71 -25.48 11.37
C THR A 429 3.05 -24.87 10.13
N GLY A 430 2.92 -25.64 9.05
CA GLY A 430 2.26 -25.24 7.81
C GLY A 430 0.75 -25.38 7.90
N PHE A 431 0.12 -24.53 8.71
CA PHE A 431 -1.31 -24.57 9.03
C PHE A 431 -2.23 -24.40 7.82
N GLY A 432 -1.73 -23.88 6.69
CA GLY A 432 -2.46 -23.85 5.42
C GLY A 432 -2.82 -25.24 4.86
N LEU A 433 -2.13 -26.31 5.26
CA LEU A 433 -2.42 -27.69 4.85
C LEU A 433 -3.08 -28.54 5.95
N PHE A 434 -3.63 -27.95 7.02
CA PHE A 434 -4.18 -28.76 8.11
C PHE A 434 -5.32 -29.68 7.65
N VAL A 435 -6.18 -29.24 6.71
CA VAL A 435 -7.30 -30.05 6.20
C VAL A 435 -6.79 -31.33 5.52
N GLU A 436 -5.80 -31.20 4.63
CA GLU A 436 -5.21 -32.31 3.88
C GLU A 436 -4.29 -33.18 4.75
N LYS A 437 -3.46 -32.56 5.60
CA LYS A 437 -2.52 -33.27 6.48
C LYS A 437 -3.24 -34.08 7.56
N ILE A 438 -4.35 -33.59 8.11
CA ILE A 438 -5.17 -34.38 9.05
C ILE A 438 -5.80 -35.58 8.33
N ALA A 439 -6.32 -35.40 7.12
CA ALA A 439 -6.87 -36.52 6.34
C ALA A 439 -5.81 -37.61 6.08
N ALA A 440 -4.59 -37.23 5.68
CA ALA A 440 -3.48 -38.15 5.47
C ALA A 440 -2.96 -38.79 6.78
N ALA A 441 -2.98 -38.05 7.89
CA ALA A 441 -2.61 -38.56 9.20
C ALA A 441 -3.62 -39.59 9.73
N LEU A 442 -4.92 -39.38 9.50
CA LEU A 442 -5.98 -40.35 9.83
C LEU A 442 -5.79 -41.67 9.07
N ASP A 443 -5.53 -41.59 7.77
CA ASP A 443 -5.18 -42.75 6.93
C ASP A 443 -3.96 -43.50 7.48
N LYS A 444 -2.88 -42.77 7.78
CA LYS A 444 -1.65 -43.34 8.36
C LYS A 444 -1.88 -43.99 9.74
N ALA A 445 -2.72 -43.39 10.59
CA ALA A 445 -3.03 -43.92 11.92
C ALA A 445 -3.89 -45.19 11.88
N GLN A 446 -4.73 -45.34 10.85
CA GLN A 446 -5.52 -46.56 10.60
C GLN A 446 -4.77 -47.60 9.74
N ALA A 447 -3.57 -47.27 9.23
CA ALA A 447 -2.83 -48.07 8.25
C ALA A 447 -3.61 -48.33 6.95
N THR A 448 -4.36 -47.33 6.49
CA THR A 448 -5.23 -47.36 5.31
C THR A 448 -4.84 -46.33 4.26
N THR A 449 -5.47 -46.43 3.09
CA THR A 449 -5.60 -45.33 2.12
C THR A 449 -7.09 -45.14 1.85
N ASN A 450 -7.64 -43.96 2.11
CA ASN A 450 -9.08 -43.70 2.15
C ASN A 450 -9.84 -44.59 3.15
N GLY A 451 -9.30 -44.77 4.35
CA GLY A 451 -9.95 -45.47 5.45
C GLY A 451 -11.13 -44.70 6.06
N PRO A 452 -11.91 -45.33 6.95
CA PRO A 452 -13.17 -44.79 7.46
C PRO A 452 -13.05 -43.39 8.08
N ALA A 453 -11.99 -43.12 8.86
CA ALA A 453 -11.81 -41.81 9.47
C ALA A 453 -11.40 -40.74 8.44
N ALA A 454 -10.50 -41.06 7.51
CA ALA A 454 -10.10 -40.12 6.46
C ALA A 454 -11.26 -39.78 5.51
N VAL A 455 -12.13 -40.76 5.21
CA VAL A 455 -13.37 -40.53 4.44
C VAL A 455 -14.38 -39.69 5.22
N ALA A 456 -14.64 -40.00 6.49
CA ALA A 456 -15.54 -39.22 7.35
C ALA A 456 -15.09 -37.76 7.50
N TRP A 457 -13.77 -37.52 7.65
CA TRP A 457 -13.19 -36.18 7.71
C TRP A 457 -13.42 -35.38 6.42
N ARG A 458 -13.13 -35.98 5.25
CA ARG A 458 -13.35 -35.31 3.95
C ARG A 458 -14.84 -35.04 3.72
N ALA A 459 -15.71 -36.01 3.98
CA ALA A 459 -17.16 -35.85 3.88
C ALA A 459 -17.71 -34.76 4.82
N ALA A 460 -17.15 -34.62 6.03
CA ALA A 460 -17.50 -33.54 6.94
C ALA A 460 -17.10 -32.17 6.38
N PHE A 461 -15.91 -32.04 5.79
CA PHE A 461 -15.48 -30.82 5.10
C PHE A 461 -16.39 -30.48 3.91
N ASP A 462 -16.55 -31.42 2.96
CA ASP A 462 -17.33 -31.22 1.73
C ASP A 462 -18.81 -30.90 2.02
N GLY A 463 -19.36 -31.45 3.11
CA GLY A 463 -20.74 -31.23 3.53
C GLY A 463 -21.00 -29.97 4.36
N ASN A 464 -19.96 -29.29 4.89
CA ASN A 464 -20.13 -28.13 5.77
C ASN A 464 -19.42 -26.84 5.28
N VAL A 465 -18.32 -26.96 4.53
CA VAL A 465 -17.50 -25.81 4.08
C VAL A 465 -17.87 -25.42 2.65
N GLU A 466 -18.86 -24.54 2.52
CA GLU A 466 -19.29 -23.99 1.23
C GLU A 466 -18.17 -23.15 0.59
N ARG A 467 -17.94 -23.40 -0.70
CA ARG A 467 -17.03 -22.63 -1.57
C ARG A 467 -17.82 -21.74 -2.52
N ILE A 468 -17.31 -20.54 -2.76
CA ILE A 468 -17.88 -19.51 -3.63
C ILE A 468 -16.79 -19.08 -4.62
N GLY A 469 -17.16 -18.84 -5.88
CA GLY A 469 -16.27 -18.37 -6.96
C GLY A 469 -16.14 -19.35 -8.13
N ALA A 470 -17.02 -20.35 -8.22
CA ALA A 470 -17.04 -21.36 -9.29
C ALA A 470 -18.28 -21.26 -10.20
N ASN A 471 -19.40 -20.77 -9.68
CA ASN A 471 -20.65 -20.57 -10.42
C ASN A 471 -21.08 -19.10 -10.31
N TYR A 472 -20.46 -18.22 -11.11
CA TYR A 472 -20.54 -16.76 -10.98
C TYR A 472 -21.97 -16.21 -10.74
N VAL A 473 -22.99 -16.70 -11.47
CA VAL A 473 -24.37 -16.19 -11.37
C VAL A 473 -25.01 -16.56 -10.02
N GLU A 474 -24.76 -17.77 -9.53
CA GLU A 474 -25.26 -18.23 -8.24
C GLU A 474 -24.47 -17.61 -7.08
N ASP A 475 -23.15 -17.53 -7.24
CA ASP A 475 -22.20 -17.01 -6.27
C ASP A 475 -22.36 -15.50 -6.04
N GLU A 476 -22.67 -14.72 -7.08
CA GLU A 476 -23.05 -13.31 -6.92
C GLU A 476 -24.29 -13.15 -6.03
N ARG A 477 -25.32 -13.97 -6.23
CA ARG A 477 -26.53 -13.96 -5.40
C ARG A 477 -26.20 -14.35 -3.94
N LYS A 478 -25.34 -15.34 -3.73
CA LYS A 478 -24.88 -15.75 -2.38
C LYS A 478 -24.14 -14.62 -1.67
N VAL A 479 -23.17 -14.00 -2.34
CA VAL A 479 -22.38 -12.90 -1.77
C VAL A 479 -23.24 -11.67 -1.47
N ARG A 480 -24.22 -11.34 -2.31
CA ARG A 480 -25.21 -10.29 -1.99
C ARG A 480 -26.05 -10.61 -0.75
N ALA A 481 -26.45 -11.87 -0.56
CA ALA A 481 -27.15 -12.30 0.66
C ALA A 481 -26.24 -12.23 1.91
N MET A 482 -24.98 -12.64 1.79
CA MET A 482 -23.98 -12.53 2.86
C MET A 482 -23.71 -11.07 3.27
N TYR A 483 -23.66 -10.15 2.30
CA TYR A 483 -23.52 -8.72 2.57
C TYR A 483 -24.68 -8.15 3.40
N GLU A 484 -25.93 -8.50 3.07
CA GLU A 484 -27.09 -8.08 3.86
C GLU A 484 -27.09 -8.68 5.29
N GLU A 485 -26.62 -9.92 5.44
CA GLU A 485 -26.47 -10.56 6.75
C GLU A 485 -25.41 -9.89 7.64
N VAL A 486 -24.24 -9.58 7.08
CA VAL A 486 -23.17 -8.83 7.79
C VAL A 486 -23.67 -7.42 8.17
N LYS A 487 -24.33 -6.71 7.25
CA LYS A 487 -24.96 -5.41 7.53
C LYS A 487 -25.96 -5.49 8.68
N ALA A 488 -26.86 -6.47 8.66
CA ALA A 488 -27.89 -6.63 9.69
C ALA A 488 -27.25 -6.90 11.08
N TRP A 489 -26.21 -7.74 11.13
CA TRP A 489 -25.49 -8.03 12.37
C TRP A 489 -24.76 -6.79 12.93
N ILE A 490 -24.07 -6.03 12.08
CA ILE A 490 -23.41 -4.76 12.47
C ILE A 490 -24.46 -3.74 12.96
N ALA A 491 -25.55 -3.54 12.22
CA ALA A 491 -26.62 -2.61 12.60
C ALA A 491 -27.21 -2.95 13.98
N ALA A 492 -27.49 -4.23 14.25
CA ALA A 492 -28.02 -4.67 15.52
C ALA A 492 -27.01 -4.52 16.68
N ARG A 493 -25.70 -4.69 16.42
CA ARG A 493 -24.65 -4.68 17.44
C ARG A 493 -24.22 -3.28 17.87
N TYR A 494 -24.27 -2.29 16.97
CA TYR A 494 -23.75 -0.93 17.22
C TYR A 494 -24.83 0.17 17.25
N VAL A 495 -26.10 -0.22 17.45
CA VAL A 495 -27.20 0.74 17.69
C VAL A 495 -27.05 1.46 19.03
N GLY A 496 -27.44 2.73 19.10
CA GLY A 496 -27.47 3.55 20.33
C GLY A 496 -26.13 4.21 20.69
N TYR A 497 -25.12 4.10 19.82
CA TYR A 497 -23.86 4.85 19.88
C TYR A 497 -24.02 6.28 19.30
N PRO A 498 -23.08 7.20 19.55
CA PRO A 498 -23.15 8.57 19.02
C PRO A 498 -23.26 8.68 17.49
N ILE A 499 -22.62 7.77 16.76
CA ILE A 499 -22.73 7.66 15.30
C ILE A 499 -23.44 6.35 14.97
N GLU A 500 -24.70 6.47 14.55
CA GLU A 500 -25.51 5.35 14.06
C GLU A 500 -24.97 4.83 12.72
N ILE A 501 -24.59 3.55 12.67
CA ILE A 501 -23.94 2.96 11.49
C ILE A 501 -24.96 2.62 10.39
N ALA A 502 -26.13 2.08 10.76
CA ALA A 502 -27.10 1.55 9.81
C ALA A 502 -27.58 2.56 8.73
N PRO A 503 -27.81 3.86 9.03
CA PRO A 503 -28.17 4.86 8.01
C PRO A 503 -27.10 5.05 6.91
N LEU A 504 -25.82 4.78 7.23
CA LEU A 504 -24.70 4.97 6.30
C LEU A 504 -24.68 3.94 5.18
N PHE A 505 -25.25 2.74 5.40
CA PHE A 505 -25.37 1.70 4.36
C PHE A 505 -26.19 2.13 3.14
N SER A 506 -26.96 3.22 3.23
CA SER A 506 -27.71 3.82 2.12
C SER A 506 -26.89 4.79 1.26
N LYS A 507 -25.63 5.06 1.62
CA LYS A 507 -24.80 6.14 1.04
C LYS A 507 -23.71 5.66 0.08
N PHE A 508 -23.53 4.35 -0.04
CA PHE A 508 -22.55 3.70 -0.91
C PHE A 508 -23.14 2.47 -1.59
N ARG A 509 -22.50 2.01 -2.65
CA ARG A 509 -22.92 0.86 -3.47
C ARG A 509 -22.12 -0.39 -3.14
N PHE A 510 -22.72 -1.56 -3.37
CA PHE A 510 -22.06 -2.87 -3.28
C PHE A 510 -22.18 -3.60 -4.62
N ASN A 511 -21.07 -3.69 -5.33
CA ASN A 511 -20.99 -4.30 -6.65
C ASN A 511 -20.21 -5.62 -6.55
N VAL A 512 -20.73 -6.67 -7.16
CA VAL A 512 -20.03 -7.96 -7.26
C VAL A 512 -19.48 -8.09 -8.67
N ASN A 513 -18.23 -8.50 -8.80
CA ASN A 513 -17.54 -8.57 -10.08
C ASN A 513 -16.61 -9.80 -10.17
N ARG A 514 -15.94 -9.98 -11.32
CA ARG A 514 -15.06 -11.14 -11.60
C ARG A 514 -13.59 -10.96 -11.18
N ALA A 515 -13.27 -9.88 -10.45
CA ALA A 515 -11.92 -9.67 -9.95
C ALA A 515 -11.55 -10.66 -8.83
N SER A 516 -10.29 -10.65 -8.41
CA SER A 516 -9.71 -11.57 -7.43
C SER A 516 -9.65 -11.03 -6.00
N GLY A 517 -10.12 -9.81 -5.74
CA GLY A 517 -10.07 -9.15 -4.44
C GLY A 517 -11.31 -8.29 -4.19
N ALA A 518 -11.37 -7.66 -3.03
CA ALA A 518 -12.35 -6.63 -2.74
C ALA A 518 -11.61 -5.31 -2.48
N GLU A 519 -12.28 -4.20 -2.73
CA GLU A 519 -11.75 -2.85 -2.45
C GLU A 519 -12.90 -1.87 -2.15
N THR A 520 -12.63 -0.93 -1.24
CA THR A 520 -13.48 0.23 -0.99
C THR A 520 -12.90 1.45 -1.70
N TYR A 521 -13.70 2.10 -2.54
CA TYR A 521 -13.22 3.15 -3.45
C TYR A 521 -14.14 4.38 -3.50
N GLY A 522 -13.60 5.42 -4.16
CA GLY A 522 -14.29 6.69 -4.38
C GLY A 522 -14.46 7.53 -3.12
N SER A 523 -15.20 8.63 -3.24
CA SER A 523 -15.48 9.53 -2.11
C SER A 523 -16.62 9.03 -1.21
N THR A 524 -17.51 8.18 -1.73
CA THR A 524 -18.69 7.62 -1.02
C THR A 524 -18.37 6.37 -0.21
N GLY A 525 -17.32 5.62 -0.57
CA GLY A 525 -17.02 4.31 0.01
C GLY A 525 -17.75 3.17 -0.67
N ASP A 526 -17.87 3.23 -2.00
CA ASP A 526 -18.45 2.12 -2.76
C ASP A 526 -17.53 0.90 -2.67
N ILE A 527 -18.11 -0.30 -2.62
CA ILE A 527 -17.36 -1.56 -2.51
C ILE A 527 -17.44 -2.30 -3.85
N GLU A 528 -16.29 -2.53 -4.48
CA GLU A 528 -16.14 -3.56 -5.51
C GLU A 528 -15.74 -4.88 -4.84
N PHE A 529 -16.47 -5.96 -5.12
CA PHE A 529 -16.28 -7.24 -4.46
C PHE A 529 -16.09 -8.37 -5.49
N GLY A 530 -14.84 -8.76 -5.70
CA GLY A 530 -14.44 -9.77 -6.67
C GLY A 530 -14.61 -11.20 -6.19
N ILE A 531 -15.36 -12.00 -6.95
CA ILE A 531 -15.61 -13.44 -6.70
C ILE A 531 -14.88 -14.37 -7.70
N GLY A 532 -13.83 -13.88 -8.37
CA GLY A 532 -13.09 -14.62 -9.39
C GLY A 532 -12.11 -15.68 -8.86
N ILE A 533 -12.01 -15.87 -7.55
CA ILE A 533 -11.20 -16.93 -6.92
C ILE A 533 -12.09 -17.79 -6.04
N VAL A 534 -11.98 -19.12 -6.16
CA VAL A 534 -12.68 -20.05 -5.28
C VAL A 534 -12.15 -19.92 -3.85
N ARG A 535 -13.02 -19.55 -2.91
CA ARG A 535 -12.73 -19.36 -1.47
C ARG A 535 -13.88 -19.89 -0.62
N SER A 536 -13.66 -20.15 0.66
CA SER A 536 -14.79 -20.50 1.54
C SER A 536 -15.66 -19.31 1.89
N LYS A 537 -16.91 -19.60 2.31
CA LYS A 537 -17.85 -18.61 2.83
C LYS A 537 -17.23 -17.72 3.93
N MET A 538 -16.44 -18.31 4.83
CA MET A 538 -15.73 -17.60 5.90
C MET A 538 -14.71 -16.58 5.37
N GLU A 539 -13.93 -16.92 4.34
CA GLU A 539 -13.01 -15.97 3.72
C GLU A 539 -13.73 -14.75 3.14
N TYR A 540 -14.91 -14.95 2.53
CA TYR A 540 -15.70 -13.85 2.00
C TYR A 540 -16.39 -13.02 3.09
N TYR A 541 -16.86 -13.61 4.19
CA TYR A 541 -17.34 -12.83 5.34
C TYR A 541 -16.24 -11.96 5.96
N SER A 542 -14.99 -12.44 5.98
CA SER A 542 -13.82 -11.66 6.41
C SER A 542 -13.68 -10.38 5.58
N LEU A 543 -13.67 -10.51 4.26
CA LEU A 543 -13.58 -9.37 3.34
C LEU A 543 -14.78 -8.44 3.44
N LEU A 544 -15.99 -8.98 3.65
CA LEU A 544 -17.18 -8.15 3.87
C LEU A 544 -17.07 -7.34 5.16
N LEU A 545 -16.52 -7.88 6.24
CA LEU A 545 -16.28 -7.14 7.50
C LEU A 545 -15.21 -6.06 7.33
N HIS A 546 -14.13 -6.36 6.59
CA HIS A 546 -13.03 -5.43 6.29
C HIS A 546 -13.50 -4.24 5.46
N GLU A 547 -14.04 -4.49 4.26
CA GLU A 547 -14.47 -3.42 3.34
C GLU A 547 -15.65 -2.61 3.91
N LEU A 548 -16.58 -3.25 4.60
CA LEU A 548 -17.70 -2.53 5.21
C LEU A 548 -17.24 -1.60 6.35
N ARG A 549 -16.10 -1.87 7.00
CA ARG A 549 -15.52 -0.94 7.99
C ARG A 549 -14.98 0.30 7.30
N HIS A 550 -14.36 0.16 6.13
CA HIS A 550 -13.88 1.30 5.33
C HIS A 550 -15.06 2.10 4.79
N ALA A 551 -16.02 1.43 4.17
CA ALA A 551 -17.17 2.04 3.50
C ALA A 551 -17.97 2.97 4.42
N VAL A 552 -18.26 2.56 5.67
CA VAL A 552 -18.98 3.44 6.62
C VAL A 552 -18.19 4.70 6.99
N GLY A 553 -16.85 4.61 7.04
CA GLY A 553 -15.96 5.75 7.26
C GLY A 553 -15.93 6.74 6.09
N PHE A 554 -15.93 6.24 4.85
CA PHE A 554 -16.10 7.09 3.67
C PHE A 554 -17.50 7.71 3.60
N ALA A 555 -18.57 6.93 3.81
CA ALA A 555 -19.96 7.37 3.79
C ALA A 555 -20.26 8.51 4.78
N LEU A 556 -19.74 8.42 6.00
CA LEU A 556 -19.86 9.49 6.99
C LEU A 556 -19.14 10.77 6.54
N ARG A 557 -17.90 10.65 6.04
CA ARG A 557 -17.13 11.80 5.52
C ARG A 557 -17.78 12.43 4.29
N ALA A 558 -18.39 11.63 3.42
CA ALA A 558 -19.09 12.09 2.21
C ALA A 558 -20.34 12.93 2.52
N THR A 559 -20.97 12.69 3.68
CA THR A 559 -22.23 13.33 4.08
C THR A 559 -22.08 14.43 5.13
N ALA A 560 -20.87 14.63 5.66
CA ALA A 560 -20.59 15.64 6.68
C ALA A 560 -20.48 17.07 6.09
N PRO A 561 -21.04 18.10 6.75
CA PRO A 561 -20.89 19.50 6.33
C PRO A 561 -19.45 20.02 6.37
N ASP A 562 -18.63 19.53 7.32
CA ASP A 562 -17.20 19.81 7.42
C ASP A 562 -16.44 18.51 7.67
N LYS A 563 -15.74 18.04 6.63
CA LYS A 563 -14.94 16.80 6.66
C LYS A 563 -13.79 16.84 7.67
N SER A 564 -13.25 18.03 7.97
CA SER A 564 -12.15 18.20 8.94
C SER A 564 -12.59 17.93 10.38
N ARG A 565 -13.91 17.87 10.64
CA ARG A 565 -14.51 17.55 11.94
C ARG A 565 -14.93 16.08 12.07
N VAL A 566 -14.80 15.28 11.01
CA VAL A 566 -15.08 13.84 11.04
C VAL A 566 -13.78 13.09 11.33
N ALA A 567 -13.79 12.27 12.38
CA ALA A 567 -12.67 11.38 12.64
C ALA A 567 -12.42 10.46 11.43
N SER A 568 -11.16 10.33 11.06
CA SER A 568 -10.74 9.48 9.95
C SER A 568 -9.78 8.41 10.43
N ASP A 569 -9.82 7.28 9.73
CA ASP A 569 -8.76 6.29 9.78
C ASP A 569 -7.52 6.92 9.13
N VAL A 570 -6.45 7.14 9.91
CA VAL A 570 -5.17 7.71 9.46
C VAL A 570 -4.01 6.77 9.77
N GLY A 571 -3.03 6.73 8.86
CA GLY A 571 -1.87 5.85 8.96
C GLY A 571 -2.27 4.39 9.13
N ALA A 572 -1.72 3.73 10.14
CA ALA A 572 -2.06 2.35 10.49
C ALA A 572 -3.57 2.07 10.68
N ALA A 573 -4.41 3.07 10.99
CA ALA A 573 -5.86 2.81 11.05
C ALA A 573 -6.49 2.55 9.66
N VAL A 574 -5.86 3.01 8.56
CA VAL A 574 -6.40 2.88 7.20
C VAL A 574 -6.66 1.41 6.84
N GLU A 575 -5.64 0.54 6.86
CA GLU A 575 -5.85 -0.91 6.67
C GLU A 575 -6.04 -1.67 7.99
N GLY A 576 -5.39 -1.22 9.07
CA GLY A 576 -5.39 -1.93 10.34
C GLY A 576 -6.75 -1.97 11.04
N SER A 577 -7.65 -1.02 10.78
CA SER A 577 -9.02 -1.06 11.30
C SER A 577 -9.87 -2.16 10.64
N GLY A 578 -9.64 -2.45 9.36
CA GLY A 578 -10.26 -3.56 8.65
C GLY A 578 -9.72 -4.91 9.16
N VAL A 579 -8.39 -5.07 9.22
CA VAL A 579 -7.74 -6.30 9.74
C VAL A 579 -8.14 -6.57 11.19
N ALA A 580 -8.22 -5.55 12.05
CA ALA A 580 -8.68 -5.70 13.42
C ALA A 580 -10.18 -6.06 13.50
N ALA A 581 -11.00 -5.67 12.52
CA ALA A 581 -12.40 -6.07 12.45
C ALA A 581 -12.54 -7.55 12.07
N GLU A 582 -11.72 -8.05 11.14
CA GLU A 582 -11.63 -9.49 10.84
C GLU A 582 -11.28 -10.29 12.10
N GLU A 583 -10.17 -9.95 12.77
CA GLU A 583 -9.63 -10.70 13.91
C GLU A 583 -10.56 -10.69 15.13
N LEU A 584 -11.24 -9.57 15.41
CA LEU A 584 -12.09 -9.42 16.60
C LEU A 584 -13.55 -9.83 16.38
N LEU A 585 -14.06 -9.83 15.15
CA LEU A 585 -15.50 -9.95 14.86
C LEU A 585 -15.87 -11.14 13.97
N LEU A 586 -14.98 -11.67 13.13
CA LEU A 586 -15.32 -12.76 12.20
C LEU A 586 -15.81 -14.01 12.92
N ARG A 587 -15.15 -14.42 14.01
CA ARG A 587 -15.54 -15.62 14.79
C ARG A 587 -16.84 -15.41 15.59
N PRO A 588 -17.05 -14.30 16.34
CA PRO A 588 -18.36 -13.98 16.91
C PRO A 588 -19.49 -14.00 15.87
N PHE A 589 -19.31 -13.30 14.74
CA PHE A 589 -20.29 -13.26 13.65
C PHE A 589 -20.62 -14.65 13.11
N LEU A 590 -19.61 -15.47 12.80
CA LEU A 590 -19.83 -16.83 12.30
C LEU A 590 -20.51 -17.75 13.30
N LYS A 591 -20.25 -17.58 14.60
CA LYS A 591 -20.94 -18.34 15.64
C LYS A 591 -22.44 -18.01 15.66
N ASP A 592 -22.78 -16.72 15.55
CA ASP A 592 -24.16 -16.24 15.51
C ASP A 592 -24.91 -16.67 14.24
N VAL A 593 -24.22 -16.73 13.10
CA VAL A 593 -24.79 -17.10 11.79
C VAL A 593 -24.90 -18.61 11.59
N LEU A 594 -23.82 -19.37 11.80
CA LEU A 594 -23.78 -20.79 11.50
C LEU A 594 -24.58 -21.64 12.48
N LYS A 595 -24.59 -21.26 13.77
CA LYS A 595 -25.27 -21.97 14.88
C LYS A 595 -25.03 -23.49 14.92
N ASN A 596 -23.85 -23.91 14.44
CA ASN A 596 -23.43 -25.30 14.27
C ASN A 596 -21.93 -25.36 14.58
N ASP A 597 -21.57 -26.02 15.69
CA ASP A 597 -20.19 -26.06 16.18
C ASP A 597 -19.26 -26.86 15.25
N LEU A 598 -19.76 -27.88 14.56
CA LEU A 598 -19.01 -28.63 13.55
C LEU A 598 -18.69 -27.72 12.35
N ALA A 599 -19.70 -27.08 11.77
CA ALA A 599 -19.49 -26.16 10.64
C ALA A 599 -18.55 -25.00 11.04
N TYR A 600 -18.76 -24.39 12.21
CA TYR A 600 -17.89 -23.36 12.75
C TYR A 600 -16.44 -23.82 12.91
N ALA A 601 -16.20 -25.03 13.41
CA ALA A 601 -14.85 -25.59 13.55
C ALA A 601 -14.17 -25.82 12.19
N LEU A 602 -14.90 -26.36 11.22
CA LEU A 602 -14.37 -26.68 9.89
C LEU A 602 -14.09 -25.43 9.06
N TYR A 603 -14.99 -24.43 9.07
CA TYR A 603 -14.73 -23.12 8.47
C TYR A 603 -13.54 -22.42 9.14
N SER A 604 -13.48 -22.44 10.48
CA SER A 604 -12.37 -21.84 11.22
C SER A 604 -11.03 -22.50 10.88
N LEU A 605 -11.00 -23.81 10.62
CA LEU A 605 -9.79 -24.51 10.21
C LEU A 605 -9.42 -24.17 8.77
N ASP A 606 -10.39 -24.18 7.86
CA ASP A 606 -10.19 -23.83 6.46
C ASP A 606 -9.64 -22.41 6.28
N TYR A 607 -10.13 -21.44 7.05
CA TYR A 607 -9.65 -20.05 7.02
C TYR A 607 -8.14 -19.93 7.29
N GLY A 608 -7.50 -20.96 7.88
CA GLY A 608 -6.04 -21.06 7.96
C GLY A 608 -5.32 -20.93 6.62
N ILE A 609 -5.92 -21.36 5.50
CA ILE A 609 -5.34 -21.17 4.16
C ILE A 609 -5.30 -19.69 3.73
N ARG A 610 -6.16 -18.83 4.27
CA ARG A 610 -6.12 -17.38 4.05
C ARG A 610 -4.95 -16.76 4.80
N ASP A 611 -4.89 -16.99 6.11
CA ASP A 611 -3.84 -16.43 6.96
C ASP A 611 -2.46 -16.96 6.56
N ALA A 612 -2.35 -18.22 6.11
CA ALA A 612 -1.12 -18.77 5.55
C ALA A 612 -0.64 -17.96 4.34
N ARG A 613 -1.51 -17.63 3.38
CA ARG A 613 -1.17 -16.79 2.22
C ARG A 613 -0.73 -15.39 2.65
N PHE A 614 -1.43 -14.79 3.61
CA PHE A 614 -1.21 -13.41 4.02
C PHE A 614 0.08 -13.23 4.82
N ILE A 615 0.26 -14.07 5.84
CA ILE A 615 1.46 -14.09 6.70
C ILE A 615 2.66 -14.58 5.89
N GLY A 616 2.50 -15.64 5.09
CA GLY A 616 3.57 -16.16 4.24
C GLY A 616 4.06 -15.14 3.20
N THR A 617 3.16 -14.37 2.57
CA THR A 617 3.59 -13.30 1.63
C THR A 617 4.36 -12.21 2.36
N THR A 618 3.89 -11.79 3.53
CA THR A 618 4.54 -10.76 4.34
C THR A 618 5.92 -11.22 4.85
N ASP A 619 6.03 -12.45 5.32
CA ASP A 619 7.27 -13.07 5.80
C ASP A 619 8.28 -13.26 4.66
N ALA A 620 7.85 -13.79 3.52
CA ALA A 620 8.68 -13.90 2.32
C ALA A 620 9.20 -12.54 1.84
N THR A 621 8.33 -11.51 1.84
CA THR A 621 8.71 -10.12 1.51
C THR A 621 9.77 -9.60 2.48
N LEU A 622 9.60 -9.83 3.79
CA LEU A 622 10.47 -9.31 4.83
C LEU A 622 11.82 -10.02 4.87
N GLN A 623 11.85 -11.36 4.81
CA GLN A 623 13.07 -12.14 4.84
C GLN A 623 13.98 -11.84 3.64
N LYS A 624 13.40 -11.61 2.44
CA LYS A 624 14.13 -11.16 1.24
C LYS A 624 15.03 -9.94 1.51
N TYR A 625 14.57 -8.95 2.28
CA TYR A 625 15.38 -7.76 2.61
C TYR A 625 16.53 -8.01 3.59
N PHE A 626 16.47 -9.10 4.36
CA PHE A 626 17.54 -9.55 5.26
C PHE A 626 18.41 -10.66 4.64
N ARG A 627 18.14 -11.04 3.39
CA ARG A 627 18.80 -12.15 2.71
C ARG A 627 20.24 -11.80 2.30
N SER A 628 21.14 -12.76 2.46
CA SER A 628 22.56 -12.65 2.08
C SER A 628 23.17 -13.94 1.53
N ASP A 629 22.53 -15.09 1.74
CA ASP A 629 23.02 -16.43 1.34
C ASP A 629 23.03 -16.67 -0.18
N CYS A 630 22.24 -15.90 -0.94
CA CYS A 630 22.16 -16.02 -2.39
C CYS A 630 23.43 -15.59 -3.15
N SER A 631 24.44 -15.05 -2.45
CA SER A 631 25.80 -14.87 -2.99
C SER A 631 26.66 -16.14 -2.93
N ALA A 632 26.20 -17.21 -2.27
CA ALA A 632 26.92 -18.47 -2.17
C ALA A 632 26.66 -19.41 -3.37
N ASP A 633 27.67 -20.22 -3.70
CA ASP A 633 27.52 -21.34 -4.63
C ASP A 633 26.46 -22.31 -4.12
N GLY A 634 25.57 -22.77 -5.01
CA GLY A 634 24.43 -23.61 -4.67
C GLY A 634 23.25 -22.90 -3.97
N GLY A 635 23.40 -21.63 -3.55
CA GLY A 635 22.29 -20.86 -2.96
C GLY A 635 21.08 -20.76 -3.90
N ALA A 636 19.86 -20.94 -3.38
CA ALA A 636 18.62 -20.83 -4.14
C ALA A 636 18.43 -19.42 -4.72
N ASP A 637 17.80 -19.28 -5.88
CA ASP A 637 17.35 -17.95 -6.32
C ASP A 637 16.23 -17.40 -5.42
N THR A 638 15.85 -16.14 -5.63
CA THR A 638 14.89 -15.44 -4.78
C THR A 638 13.45 -15.94 -4.97
N VAL A 639 13.11 -16.53 -6.11
CA VAL A 639 11.81 -17.15 -6.36
C VAL A 639 11.73 -18.51 -5.66
N ALA A 640 12.76 -19.34 -5.78
CA ALA A 640 12.84 -20.61 -5.05
C ALA A 640 12.86 -20.41 -3.52
N PHE A 641 13.56 -19.38 -3.05
CA PHE A 641 13.59 -19.01 -1.62
C PHE A 641 12.22 -18.59 -1.09
N THR A 642 11.48 -17.71 -1.79
CA THR A 642 10.13 -17.31 -1.34
C THR A 642 9.11 -18.45 -1.45
N LYS A 643 9.30 -19.40 -2.38
CA LYS A 643 8.53 -20.66 -2.41
C LYS A 643 8.79 -21.54 -1.19
N GLN A 644 10.04 -21.73 -0.78
CA GLN A 644 10.36 -22.49 0.45
C GLN A 644 9.72 -21.86 1.70
N ILE A 645 9.66 -20.53 1.77
CA ILE A 645 8.90 -19.84 2.81
C ILE A 645 7.40 -20.15 2.69
N ALA A 646 6.80 -20.03 1.51
CA ALA A 646 5.39 -20.37 1.25
C ALA A 646 5.04 -21.82 1.69
N GLU A 647 5.89 -22.78 1.34
CA GLU A 647 5.77 -24.18 1.70
C GLU A 647 5.79 -24.39 3.23
N SER A 648 6.59 -23.60 3.97
CA SER A 648 6.61 -23.63 5.44
C SER A 648 5.29 -23.18 6.09
N TYR A 649 4.45 -22.42 5.37
CA TYR A 649 3.09 -22.06 5.79
C TYR A 649 2.02 -23.04 5.29
N GLY A 650 2.39 -24.08 4.53
CA GLY A 650 1.44 -24.99 3.89
C GLY A 650 0.82 -24.40 2.63
N LEU A 651 1.62 -23.78 1.78
CA LEU A 651 1.20 -23.30 0.45
C LEU A 651 2.01 -24.03 -0.61
N THR A 652 1.31 -24.61 -1.59
CA THR A 652 1.89 -25.44 -2.66
C THR A 652 1.27 -25.09 -4.01
N GLY A 653 1.96 -25.48 -5.10
CA GLY A 653 1.51 -25.20 -6.47
C GLY A 653 1.27 -23.70 -6.71
N ASP A 654 0.19 -23.37 -7.41
CA ASP A 654 -0.20 -22.00 -7.76
C ASP A 654 -0.25 -21.03 -6.57
N LYS A 655 -0.55 -21.52 -5.35
CA LYS A 655 -0.54 -20.69 -4.13
C LYS A 655 0.89 -20.26 -3.75
N ALA A 656 1.86 -21.16 -3.90
CA ALA A 656 3.28 -20.85 -3.68
C ALA A 656 3.84 -19.98 -4.81
N GLU A 657 3.47 -20.23 -6.07
CA GLU A 657 3.83 -19.38 -7.21
C GLU A 657 3.32 -17.94 -7.04
N ALA A 658 2.03 -17.77 -6.74
CA ALA A 658 1.42 -16.45 -6.57
C ALA A 658 2.02 -15.67 -5.41
N LEU A 659 2.32 -16.33 -4.29
CA LEU A 659 3.04 -15.73 -3.16
C LEU A 659 4.46 -15.34 -3.56
N ALA A 660 5.19 -16.24 -4.22
CA ALA A 660 6.58 -16.01 -4.59
C ALA A 660 6.75 -14.79 -5.51
N VAL A 661 5.82 -14.58 -6.44
CA VAL A 661 5.76 -13.36 -7.27
C VAL A 661 5.39 -12.13 -6.43
N ARG A 662 4.32 -12.21 -5.62
CA ARG A 662 3.85 -11.08 -4.79
C ARG A 662 4.88 -10.59 -3.77
N ALA A 663 5.72 -11.47 -3.23
CA ALA A 663 6.80 -11.11 -2.31
C ALA A 663 7.90 -10.23 -2.92
N HIS A 664 7.91 -10.05 -4.25
CA HIS A 664 8.83 -9.16 -4.96
C HIS A 664 8.22 -7.78 -5.28
N VAL A 665 6.95 -7.56 -4.93
CA VAL A 665 6.19 -6.31 -5.17
C VAL A 665 6.38 -5.34 -4.00
N GLY A 666 7.63 -4.90 -3.81
CA GLY A 666 7.99 -3.86 -2.85
C GLY A 666 7.67 -4.17 -1.39
N THR A 667 7.23 -3.14 -0.64
CA THR A 667 6.83 -3.22 0.78
C THR A 667 5.32 -3.29 1.01
N GLN A 668 4.49 -3.30 -0.06
CA GLN A 668 3.03 -3.18 0.01
C GLN A 668 2.40 -4.13 1.05
N TYR A 669 2.84 -5.39 1.11
CA TYR A 669 2.30 -6.39 2.03
C TYR A 669 2.58 -6.13 3.52
N PHE A 670 3.56 -5.29 3.88
CA PHE A 670 3.82 -4.95 5.27
C PHE A 670 2.64 -4.21 5.91
N GLN A 671 1.88 -3.44 5.13
CA GLN A 671 0.81 -2.58 5.66
C GLN A 671 -0.18 -3.38 6.48
N TYR A 672 -0.67 -4.50 5.95
CA TYR A 672 -1.74 -5.26 6.59
C TYR A 672 -1.38 -5.80 7.98
N ILE A 673 -0.22 -6.46 8.12
CA ILE A 673 0.17 -7.04 9.42
C ILE A 673 0.76 -5.98 10.35
N ALA A 674 1.54 -5.01 9.84
CA ALA A 674 2.06 -3.93 10.68
C ALA A 674 0.93 -3.10 11.28
N ALA A 675 -0.01 -2.68 10.44
CA ALA A 675 -1.17 -1.90 10.82
C ALA A 675 -2.13 -2.70 11.69
N GLY A 676 -2.52 -3.91 11.27
CA GLY A 676 -3.44 -4.77 12.02
C GLY A 676 -2.94 -5.08 13.43
N VAL A 677 -1.68 -5.47 13.60
CA VAL A 677 -1.11 -5.75 14.93
C VAL A 677 -1.01 -4.48 15.77
N GLN A 678 -0.64 -3.33 15.19
CA GLN A 678 -0.62 -2.06 15.91
C GLN A 678 -2.01 -1.69 16.45
N ILE A 679 -3.04 -1.74 15.59
CA ILE A 679 -4.42 -1.39 15.97
C ILE A 679 -4.97 -2.38 17.03
N LEU A 680 -4.65 -3.67 16.92
CA LEU A 680 -5.01 -4.67 17.93
C LEU A 680 -4.32 -4.41 19.29
N ASP A 681 -3.03 -4.07 19.28
CA ASP A 681 -2.27 -3.72 20.49
C ASP A 681 -2.83 -2.45 21.15
N ASP A 682 -3.20 -1.44 20.36
CA ASP A 682 -3.79 -0.19 20.84
C ASP A 682 -5.22 -0.40 21.40
N ILE A 683 -6.06 -1.19 20.73
CA ILE A 683 -7.36 -1.63 21.24
C ILE A 683 -7.20 -2.43 22.55
N SER A 684 -6.24 -3.35 22.62
CA SER A 684 -5.96 -4.14 23.83
C SER A 684 -5.51 -3.28 25.01
N TYR A 685 -4.68 -2.27 24.74
CA TYR A 685 -4.26 -1.27 25.73
C TYR A 685 -5.47 -0.48 26.25
N LEU A 686 -6.31 0.05 25.35
CA LEU A 686 -7.51 0.80 25.70
C LEU A 686 -8.49 -0.04 26.52
N GLN A 687 -8.75 -1.29 26.10
CA GLN A 687 -9.63 -2.23 26.80
C GLN A 687 -9.19 -2.41 28.26
N LYS A 688 -7.92 -2.76 28.48
CA LYS A 688 -7.34 -2.92 29.82
C LYS A 688 -7.38 -1.64 30.65
N ARG A 689 -7.30 -0.47 29.99
CA ARG A 689 -7.28 0.84 30.67
C ARG A 689 -8.66 1.34 31.10
N ILE A 690 -9.72 1.05 30.34
CA ILE A 690 -11.05 1.65 30.58
C ILE A 690 -12.12 0.66 31.04
N ASP A 691 -12.06 -0.60 30.60
CA ASP A 691 -12.92 -1.69 31.07
C ASP A 691 -12.09 -2.97 31.23
N PRO A 692 -11.24 -3.04 32.28
CA PRO A 692 -10.42 -4.23 32.58
C PRO A 692 -11.25 -5.46 32.93
N ALA A 693 -12.53 -5.29 33.26
CA ALA A 693 -13.47 -6.39 33.48
C ALA A 693 -14.06 -6.95 32.17
N MET A 694 -13.73 -6.35 31.02
CA MET A 694 -14.17 -6.74 29.68
C MET A 694 -15.70 -6.90 29.55
N LYS A 695 -16.46 -6.03 30.22
CA LYS A 695 -17.94 -6.03 30.14
C LYS A 695 -18.44 -5.53 28.78
N ARG A 696 -17.67 -4.65 28.15
CA ARG A 696 -17.85 -4.15 26.78
C ARG A 696 -16.59 -4.48 25.98
N GLN A 697 -16.76 -5.12 24.83
CA GLN A 697 -15.69 -5.33 23.86
C GLN A 697 -15.45 -4.02 23.10
N ILE A 698 -14.20 -3.55 23.07
CA ILE A 698 -13.76 -2.50 22.14
C ILE A 698 -13.32 -3.17 20.84
N ASP A 699 -13.82 -2.67 19.72
CA ASP A 699 -13.48 -3.13 18.37
C ASP A 699 -13.50 -1.93 17.39
N PRO A 700 -13.06 -2.08 16.13
CA PRO A 700 -12.97 -0.97 15.18
C PRO A 700 -14.32 -0.31 14.82
N TYR A 701 -15.45 -1.00 14.98
CA TYR A 701 -16.78 -0.43 14.77
C TYR A 701 -17.26 0.35 16.00
N VAL A 702 -16.93 -0.09 17.23
CA VAL A 702 -17.09 0.72 18.44
C VAL A 702 -16.28 2.02 18.35
N LEU A 703 -15.01 1.93 17.93
CA LEU A 703 -14.16 3.11 17.75
C LEU A 703 -14.73 4.08 16.71
N PHE A 704 -15.19 3.56 15.56
CA PHE A 704 -15.92 4.34 14.56
C PHE A 704 -17.19 4.99 15.12
N ALA A 705 -18.05 4.22 15.80
CA ALA A 705 -19.32 4.69 16.33
C ALA A 705 -19.18 5.76 17.43
N CYS A 706 -18.01 5.81 18.07
CA CYS A 706 -17.62 6.86 19.02
C CYS A 706 -16.97 8.11 18.37
N GLY A 707 -16.71 8.11 17.05
CA GLY A 707 -15.95 9.18 16.38
C GLY A 707 -14.47 9.17 16.77
N LEU A 708 -13.91 7.98 16.97
CA LEU A 708 -12.55 7.74 17.47
C LEU A 708 -11.83 6.70 16.59
N ASN A 709 -11.93 6.81 15.27
CA ASN A 709 -11.46 5.83 14.29
C ASN A 709 -10.01 5.33 14.52
N THR A 710 -9.07 6.26 14.75
CA THR A 710 -7.65 5.96 14.94
C THR A 710 -7.34 5.91 16.44
N PRO A 711 -6.97 4.75 17.02
CA PRO A 711 -6.75 4.62 18.45
C PRO A 711 -5.47 5.33 18.92
N GLU A 712 -5.58 6.04 20.05
CA GLU A 712 -4.44 6.67 20.71
C GLU A 712 -4.32 6.19 22.15
N ARG A 713 -3.08 6.06 22.66
CA ARG A 713 -2.82 5.72 24.07
C ARG A 713 -2.89 6.93 25.03
N THR A 714 -3.46 8.05 24.57
CA THR A 714 -3.53 9.30 25.34
C THR A 714 -4.69 9.30 26.33
N ASP A 715 -4.52 10.02 27.44
CA ASP A 715 -5.54 10.16 28.50
C ASP A 715 -6.81 10.80 27.94
N ALA A 716 -6.66 11.86 27.14
CA ALA A 716 -7.77 12.55 26.47
C ALA A 716 -8.56 11.65 25.51
N TYR A 717 -7.89 10.70 24.84
CA TYR A 717 -8.57 9.71 24.00
C TYR A 717 -9.32 8.69 24.86
N ALA A 718 -8.68 8.15 25.91
CA ALA A 718 -9.29 7.18 26.82
C ALA A 718 -10.54 7.75 27.51
N ASP A 719 -10.54 9.02 27.89
CA ASP A 719 -11.69 9.66 28.54
C ASP A 719 -12.84 9.96 27.56
N LYS A 720 -12.56 10.33 26.30
CA LYS A 720 -13.58 10.38 25.24
C LYS A 720 -14.23 9.01 25.01
N LEU A 721 -13.44 7.94 25.01
CA LEU A 721 -13.95 6.59 24.80
C LEU A 721 -14.80 6.10 25.98
N LYS A 722 -14.40 6.39 27.23
CA LYS A 722 -15.26 6.15 28.41
C LYS A 722 -16.59 6.88 28.31
N ALA A 723 -16.57 8.17 27.96
CA ALA A 723 -17.78 8.98 27.82
C ALA A 723 -18.73 8.40 26.75
N CYS A 724 -18.20 7.97 25.61
CA CYS A 724 -18.97 7.27 24.57
C CYS A 724 -19.59 5.95 25.09
N LEU A 725 -18.80 5.11 25.76
CA LEU A 725 -19.21 3.80 26.29
C LEU A 725 -20.11 3.89 27.55
N ARG A 726 -20.28 5.09 28.11
CA ARG A 726 -21.02 5.37 29.35
C ARG A 726 -20.43 4.55 30.52
N LEU A 727 -19.12 4.69 30.72
CA LEU A 727 -18.29 4.05 31.76
C LEU A 727 -17.99 4.98 32.93
#